data_AF-A0A6I1K3N6-F1
#
_entry.id   AF-A0A6I1K3N6-F1
#
_cell.length_a   1.000
_cell.length_b   1.000
_cell.length_c   1.000
_cell.angle_alpha   90.00
_cell.angle_beta   90.00
_cell.angle_gamma   90.00
#
_symmetry.space_group_name_H-M   'P 1'
#
loop_
_entity.id
_entity.type
_entity.pdbx_description
1 polymer ?
#
loop_
_entity_poly.entity_id
_entity_poly.type
_entity_poly.pdbx_seq_one_letter_code
_entity_poly.pdbx_strand_id
1 'polypeptide(L)'
;MPFVELSALSNFTFLTGASHPEEMILRASEMGMPALAVADVNSVAGIVRAHTKARELARDGGPKIRLIPAARIILTDGFQVTCLPRDRAAWARLCRLLSLGRLRAVKGDCTLDLPDLLDWGDGMEMLLIPPDQRLTLAMTGAALEPKLWNAHARRLAKRFPGQVSLAMSARYDGQDATRFQHLARLAETLNLPTVATALPFLHHGRRRRLADVLTAIRLGVPVDKLGRRALPNNEGRLRSEAEMLRLFAGFEAAVRRAGDIARRTAFSLDELQYEYPSEVSGGESAAQRLTRLAEAGLHWRYPEGPPDRARAQMAHELTLIAKLRYEPYFLTVHDIVAFARTRGILCQGRGSAANSVVCFALGVTSVSPEIGTMVFERFISEARNEPPDIDVDFEHERREEVIQHIYEKYGRHRAGLCATVIHYRGKRAVREVGRAMGLSEDTLAAMSSQIWGWGGPGAVTETRLKEIGLDPTDRRLRQTMALIDEIQGFPRHLSQHVGGFIITEGRLDELCPIENATMEDRTVIPWDKDDIDTLKILKVDILALGMLSCIRKAFTLLENHHHQHFTLATLPPEDPETYRMLCRADSLGVFQVESRAQMNFLPRMKPKCFYDLVIQVAIIRPGPIQGDMVHPFLRRRNGQEKVSFPSDELGRVLGKTLGVPLFQEQAMQIAIVGAGFTPEEADRLRRSLATFKKHGSVSEFHDRFIGGMLAKGYDPDFAQRCFAQIEGFGSYGFPESHAASFALLVYASAWIKRHHPGIFACALLNSQPMGFYAPAQIVRDAREHGVTVLPPCIQTSHWDNRMEWLDQPGQPPELALRLGFRQIRGIAEEEARWITGARGNGYQTVQDVWRRAGVGPATLTRLAEADAFAALGLSRRDALWAAEALAEGAPLPLFAADMDGEGITEPAVAFREMTQGEAVVEDYVAMRLTLRAHPMALLRPALDAA
;
A
#
# COMPACT_ATOMS: atom_id res chain seq x y z
N MET A 1 -34.55 -12.58 25.07
CA MET A 1 -33.83 -12.77 23.80
C MET A 1 -33.28 -14.18 23.82
N PRO A 2 -33.34 -14.92 22.70
CA PRO A 2 -32.69 -16.22 22.60
C PRO A 2 -31.17 -16.10 22.81
N PHE A 3 -30.47 -17.22 22.95
CA PHE A 3 -29.00 -17.26 23.08
C PHE A 3 -28.29 -16.39 22.02
N VAL A 4 -27.29 -15.65 22.46
CA VAL A 4 -26.39 -14.84 21.63
C VAL A 4 -24.96 -15.22 22.00
N GLU A 5 -24.12 -15.46 21.01
CA GLU A 5 -22.70 -15.66 21.24
C GLU A 5 -22.00 -14.31 21.47
N LEU A 6 -21.30 -14.20 22.60
CA LEU A 6 -20.71 -12.95 23.12
C LEU A 6 -19.17 -12.91 23.00
N SER A 7 -18.55 -13.90 22.35
CA SER A 7 -17.11 -14.12 22.45
C SER A 7 -16.47 -14.81 21.24
N ALA A 8 -16.98 -14.58 20.04
CA ALA A 8 -16.45 -15.19 18.81
C ALA A 8 -15.12 -14.55 18.36
N LEU A 9 -14.16 -15.36 17.93
CA LEU A 9 -12.90 -14.93 17.32
C LEU A 9 -12.94 -15.12 15.81
N SER A 10 -12.61 -14.08 15.07
CA SER A 10 -12.44 -14.13 13.62
C SER A 10 -10.98 -14.40 13.24
N ASN A 11 -10.70 -14.57 11.96
CA ASN A 11 -9.35 -14.70 11.42
C ASN A 11 -8.50 -13.43 11.56
N PHE A 12 -9.05 -12.32 12.07
CA PHE A 12 -8.30 -11.14 12.52
C PHE A 12 -7.65 -11.34 13.91
N THR A 13 -8.01 -12.41 14.62
CA THR A 13 -7.08 -13.02 15.57
C THR A 13 -6.08 -13.87 14.77
N PHE A 14 -5.05 -13.22 14.23
CA PHE A 14 -4.16 -13.79 13.22
C PHE A 14 -3.61 -15.17 13.60
N LEU A 15 -3.61 -16.07 12.60
CA LEU A 15 -3.17 -17.47 12.72
C LEU A 15 -3.90 -18.29 13.80
N THR A 16 -4.99 -17.79 14.37
CA THR A 16 -5.74 -18.44 15.45
C THR A 16 -7.19 -18.66 15.05
N GLY A 17 -7.92 -17.57 14.77
CA GLY A 17 -9.28 -17.69 14.27
C GLY A 17 -9.24 -18.23 12.85
N ALA A 18 -10.05 -19.25 12.58
CA ALA A 18 -10.05 -19.92 11.29
C ALA A 18 -11.27 -19.55 10.46
N SER A 19 -11.90 -18.40 10.70
CA SER A 19 -13.14 -18.01 10.02
C SER A 19 -13.20 -16.53 9.78
N HIS A 20 -13.66 -16.15 8.60
CA HIS A 20 -13.89 -14.76 8.27
C HIS A 20 -15.00 -14.16 9.14
N PRO A 21 -14.92 -12.86 9.49
CA PRO A 21 -16.02 -12.16 10.15
C PRO A 21 -17.36 -12.32 9.42
N GLU A 22 -17.33 -12.32 8.09
CA GLU A 22 -18.50 -12.51 7.21
C GLU A 22 -19.09 -13.92 7.31
N GLU A 23 -18.24 -14.95 7.35
CA GLU A 23 -18.67 -16.34 7.54
C GLU A 23 -19.32 -16.55 8.91
N MET A 24 -18.80 -15.89 9.95
CA MET A 24 -19.35 -15.94 11.30
C MET A 24 -20.75 -15.31 11.36
N ILE A 25 -20.93 -14.13 10.75
CA ILE A 25 -22.23 -13.44 10.69
C ILE A 25 -23.25 -14.25 9.88
N LEU A 26 -22.86 -14.75 8.71
CA LEU A 26 -23.72 -15.59 7.88
C LEU A 26 -24.17 -16.83 8.64
N ARG A 27 -23.23 -17.53 9.31
CA ARG A 27 -23.55 -18.74 10.05
C ARG A 27 -24.44 -18.48 11.26
N ALA A 28 -24.21 -17.40 11.98
CA ALA A 28 -25.07 -17.02 13.10
C ALA A 28 -26.49 -16.67 12.63
N SER A 29 -26.62 -16.01 11.48
CA SER A 29 -27.92 -15.74 10.83
C SER A 29 -28.65 -17.03 10.45
N GLU A 30 -27.95 -18.01 9.85
CA GLU A 30 -28.52 -19.33 9.52
C GLU A 30 -29.01 -20.09 10.76
N MET A 31 -28.37 -19.87 11.91
CA MET A 31 -28.76 -20.46 13.20
C MET A 31 -29.92 -19.72 13.89
N GLY A 32 -30.43 -18.63 13.29
CA GLY A 32 -31.49 -17.81 13.88
C GLY A 32 -31.03 -16.95 15.06
N MET A 33 -29.72 -16.68 15.18
CA MET A 33 -29.17 -15.86 16.25
C MET A 33 -29.46 -14.38 15.98
N PRO A 34 -30.03 -13.62 16.94
CA PRO A 34 -30.44 -12.23 16.70
C PRO A 34 -29.27 -11.24 16.75
N ALA A 35 -28.15 -11.62 17.36
CA ALA A 35 -26.93 -10.83 17.42
C ALA A 35 -25.71 -11.74 17.56
N LEU A 36 -24.53 -11.25 17.21
CA LEU A 36 -23.25 -11.94 17.39
C LEU A 36 -22.18 -10.94 17.81
N ALA A 37 -21.41 -11.24 18.86
CA ALA A 37 -20.22 -10.46 19.19
C ALA A 37 -18.98 -11.05 18.52
N VAL A 38 -18.26 -10.20 17.79
CA VAL A 38 -16.92 -10.49 17.27
C VAL A 38 -15.92 -9.81 18.20
N ALA A 39 -15.09 -10.60 18.87
CA ALA A 39 -14.25 -10.21 19.99
C ALA A 39 -12.79 -10.63 19.78
N ASP A 40 -12.18 -10.18 18.68
CA ASP A 40 -10.79 -10.52 18.35
C ASP A 40 -9.81 -10.13 19.47
N VAL A 41 -8.72 -10.89 19.58
CA VAL A 41 -7.77 -10.74 20.70
C VAL A 41 -7.02 -9.41 20.60
N ASN A 42 -7.17 -8.58 21.63
CA ASN A 42 -6.56 -7.24 21.74
C ASN A 42 -6.75 -6.41 20.46
N SER A 43 -7.85 -6.62 19.72
CA SER A 43 -8.02 -6.08 18.37
C SER A 43 -9.49 -5.90 18.03
N VAL A 44 -9.75 -4.96 17.12
CA VAL A 44 -11.06 -4.72 16.50
C VAL A 44 -10.95 -4.67 14.97
N ALA A 45 -9.90 -5.27 14.39
CA ALA A 45 -9.65 -5.17 12.95
C ALA A 45 -10.73 -5.86 12.09
N GLY A 46 -11.35 -6.93 12.57
CA GLY A 46 -12.33 -7.72 11.80
C GLY A 46 -13.77 -7.21 11.86
N ILE A 47 -14.10 -6.25 12.72
CA ILE A 47 -15.51 -5.95 13.05
C ILE A 47 -16.24 -5.22 11.92
N VAL A 48 -15.55 -4.38 11.13
CA VAL A 48 -16.20 -3.61 10.06
C VAL A 48 -16.70 -4.54 8.96
N ARG A 49 -15.92 -5.57 8.62
CA ARG A 49 -16.33 -6.64 7.70
C ARG A 49 -17.57 -7.40 8.17
N ALA A 50 -17.63 -7.74 9.46
CA ALA A 50 -18.83 -8.34 10.04
C ALA A 50 -20.04 -7.39 9.96
N HIS A 51 -19.83 -6.09 10.20
CA HIS A 51 -20.89 -5.08 10.12
C HIS A 51 -21.42 -4.94 8.70
N THR A 52 -20.52 -4.86 7.72
CA THR A 52 -20.87 -4.84 6.30
C THR A 52 -21.72 -6.04 5.93
N LYS A 53 -21.30 -7.26 6.35
CA LYS A 53 -22.06 -8.46 6.02
C LYS A 53 -23.45 -8.49 6.67
N ALA A 54 -23.58 -8.04 7.91
CA ALA A 54 -24.86 -7.92 8.59
C ALA A 54 -25.81 -6.94 7.84
N ARG A 55 -25.27 -5.82 7.35
CA ARG A 55 -26.02 -4.84 6.56
C ARG A 55 -26.40 -5.34 5.16
N GLU A 56 -25.55 -6.15 4.52
CA GLU A 56 -25.89 -6.80 3.25
C GLU A 56 -27.08 -7.74 3.41
N LEU A 57 -27.03 -8.65 4.39
CA LEU A 57 -28.12 -9.60 4.66
C LEU A 57 -29.44 -8.88 4.94
N ALA A 58 -29.40 -7.78 5.71
CA ALA A 58 -30.58 -6.97 5.99
C ALA A 58 -31.13 -6.26 4.74
N ARG A 59 -30.27 -5.85 3.80
CA ARG A 59 -30.65 -5.22 2.53
C ARG A 59 -31.26 -6.24 1.56
N ASP A 60 -30.73 -7.46 1.54
CA ASP A 60 -31.18 -8.55 0.66
C ASP A 60 -32.48 -9.24 1.15
N GLY A 61 -33.12 -8.69 2.19
CA GLY A 61 -34.34 -9.27 2.78
C GLY A 61 -34.11 -10.52 3.64
N GLY A 62 -32.85 -10.82 3.97
CA GLY A 62 -32.48 -11.93 4.84
C GLY A 62 -32.76 -11.68 6.34
N PRO A 63 -32.51 -12.67 7.20
CA PRO A 63 -32.68 -12.52 8.64
C PRO A 63 -31.79 -11.40 9.19
N LYS A 64 -32.38 -10.50 9.99
CA LYS A 64 -31.63 -9.41 10.63
C LYS A 64 -30.80 -9.95 11.78
N ILE A 65 -29.49 -9.90 11.64
CA ILE A 65 -28.53 -10.17 12.70
C ILE A 65 -27.76 -8.89 13.03
N ARG A 66 -27.61 -8.58 14.32
CA ARG A 66 -26.85 -7.42 14.77
C ARG A 66 -25.43 -7.81 15.17
N LEU A 67 -24.43 -7.10 14.67
CA LEU A 67 -23.07 -7.18 15.20
C LEU A 67 -23.01 -6.50 16.58
N ILE A 68 -22.36 -7.13 17.54
CA ILE A 68 -21.90 -6.48 18.78
C ILE A 68 -20.37 -6.30 18.66
N PRO A 69 -19.88 -5.07 18.40
CA PRO A 69 -18.45 -4.79 18.41
C PRO A 69 -17.86 -5.13 19.77
N ALA A 70 -16.80 -5.94 19.83
CA ALA A 70 -16.18 -6.35 21.08
C ALA A 70 -14.68 -6.61 20.88
N ALA A 71 -13.96 -6.82 21.99
CA ALA A 71 -12.59 -7.31 21.96
C ALA A 71 -12.35 -8.26 23.13
N ARG A 72 -11.53 -9.29 22.91
CA ARG A 72 -11.01 -10.10 24.01
C ARG A 72 -9.69 -9.50 24.48
N ILE A 73 -9.70 -8.93 25.67
CA ILE A 73 -8.52 -8.37 26.30
C ILE A 73 -7.73 -9.49 26.97
N ILE A 74 -6.47 -9.63 26.58
CA ILE A 74 -5.49 -10.52 27.19
C ILE A 74 -4.38 -9.66 27.78
N LEU A 75 -4.21 -9.75 29.10
CA LEU A 75 -3.17 -9.04 29.85
C LEU A 75 -1.82 -9.75 29.74
N THR A 76 -0.73 -9.06 30.12
CA THR A 76 0.65 -9.60 30.10
C THR A 76 0.82 -10.86 30.96
N ASP A 77 0.10 -10.94 32.08
CA ASP A 77 0.06 -12.11 32.96
C ASP A 77 -0.88 -13.23 32.43
N GLY A 78 -1.54 -12.99 31.31
CA GLY A 78 -2.45 -13.89 30.65
C GLY A 78 -3.87 -13.91 31.19
N PHE A 79 -4.26 -13.01 32.12
CA PHE A 79 -5.68 -12.81 32.47
C PHE A 79 -6.49 -12.46 31.21
N GLN A 80 -7.67 -13.05 31.06
CA GLN A 80 -8.50 -12.89 29.87
C GLN A 80 -9.91 -12.44 30.24
N VAL A 81 -10.39 -11.41 29.53
CA VAL A 81 -11.74 -10.89 29.65
C VAL A 81 -12.25 -10.48 28.28
N THR A 82 -13.51 -10.79 27.96
CA THR A 82 -14.16 -10.21 26.78
C THR A 82 -14.92 -8.96 27.19
N CYS A 83 -14.60 -7.83 26.56
CA CYS A 83 -15.22 -6.53 26.80
C CYS A 83 -16.20 -6.20 25.67
N LEU A 84 -17.44 -5.90 26.03
CA LEU A 84 -18.51 -5.49 25.12
C LEU A 84 -19.02 -4.10 25.53
N PRO A 85 -18.72 -3.03 24.77
CA PRO A 85 -19.19 -1.69 25.07
C PRO A 85 -20.71 -1.57 24.99
N ARG A 86 -21.30 -0.87 25.96
CA ARG A 86 -22.76 -0.63 25.99
C ARG A 86 -23.19 0.47 25.03
N ASP A 87 -22.36 1.49 24.87
CA ASP A 87 -22.61 2.72 24.14
C ASP A 87 -21.32 3.27 23.48
N ARG A 88 -21.43 4.38 22.74
CA ARG A 88 -20.30 5.05 22.09
C ARG A 88 -19.20 5.49 23.07
N ALA A 89 -19.54 5.91 24.29
CA ALA A 89 -18.56 6.33 25.28
C ALA A 89 -17.73 5.14 25.81
N ALA A 90 -18.38 3.98 26.00
CA ALA A 90 -17.70 2.74 26.33
C ALA A 90 -16.84 2.25 25.16
N TRP A 91 -17.31 2.38 23.92
CA TRP A 91 -16.48 2.08 22.73
C TRP A 91 -15.22 2.95 22.68
N ALA A 92 -15.35 4.25 22.91
CA ALA A 92 -14.22 5.16 22.99
C ALA A 92 -13.20 4.69 24.04
N ARG A 93 -13.66 4.34 25.24
CA ARG A 93 -12.78 3.80 26.30
C ARG A 93 -12.12 2.47 25.91
N LEU A 94 -12.80 1.59 25.18
CA LEU A 94 -12.20 0.36 24.66
C LEU A 94 -11.09 0.67 23.65
N CYS A 95 -11.31 1.64 22.76
CA CYS A 95 -10.30 2.08 21.80
C CYS A 95 -9.09 2.71 22.49
N ARG A 96 -9.31 3.51 23.55
CA ARG A 96 -8.25 4.09 24.38
C ARG A 96 -7.44 3.04 25.11
N LEU A 97 -8.10 2.04 25.71
CA LEU A 97 -7.45 0.89 26.35
C LEU A 97 -6.56 0.14 25.35
N LEU A 98 -7.11 -0.23 24.19
CA LEU A 98 -6.34 -0.94 23.16
C LEU A 98 -5.17 -0.09 22.64
N SER A 99 -5.40 1.20 22.38
CA SER A 99 -4.34 2.11 21.93
C SER A 99 -3.21 2.22 22.96
N LEU A 100 -3.54 2.32 24.24
CA LEU A 100 -2.55 2.35 25.33
C LEU A 100 -1.64 1.13 25.28
N GLY A 101 -2.22 -0.07 25.18
CA GLY A 101 -1.43 -1.31 25.13
C GLY A 101 -0.64 -1.49 23.84
N ARG A 102 -1.22 -1.08 22.71
CA ARG A 102 -0.57 -1.15 21.39
C ARG A 102 0.58 -0.16 21.24
N LEU A 103 0.47 1.03 21.82
CA LEU A 103 1.52 2.06 21.78
C LEU A 103 2.70 1.74 22.72
N ARG A 104 2.49 0.92 23.76
CA ARG A 104 3.56 0.41 24.64
C ARG A 104 4.35 -0.75 24.02
N ALA A 105 3.88 -1.31 22.91
CA ALA A 105 4.45 -2.51 22.30
C ALA A 105 5.01 -2.24 20.90
N VAL A 106 5.81 -3.19 20.39
CA VAL A 106 6.16 -3.25 18.97
C VAL A 106 4.93 -3.58 18.14
N LYS A 107 4.95 -3.20 16.85
CA LYS A 107 3.82 -3.39 15.95
C LYS A 107 3.32 -4.85 15.95
N GLY A 108 2.01 -5.03 16.10
CA GLY A 108 1.36 -6.34 16.11
C GLY A 108 1.15 -6.93 17.51
N ASP A 109 1.87 -6.44 18.52
CA ASP A 109 1.73 -6.85 19.93
C ASP A 109 0.93 -5.82 20.74
N CYS A 110 0.53 -6.18 21.95
CA CYS A 110 -0.25 -5.32 22.86
C CYS A 110 0.10 -5.63 24.31
N THR A 111 0.56 -4.63 25.06
CA THR A 111 1.00 -4.77 26.46
C THR A 111 -0.01 -4.09 27.39
N LEU A 112 -0.87 -4.88 28.00
CA LEU A 112 -1.91 -4.42 28.94
C LEU A 112 -1.80 -5.12 30.28
N ASP A 113 -1.98 -4.36 31.36
CA ASP A 113 -2.00 -4.86 32.72
C ASP A 113 -3.36 -4.58 33.38
N LEU A 114 -3.61 -5.20 34.56
CA LEU A 114 -4.90 -5.04 35.23
C LEU A 114 -5.25 -3.57 35.56
N PRO A 115 -4.31 -2.71 36.00
CA PRO A 115 -4.62 -1.30 36.23
C PRO A 115 -5.22 -0.61 35.00
N ASP A 116 -4.71 -0.89 33.81
CA ASP A 116 -5.24 -0.30 32.58
C ASP A 116 -6.72 -0.67 32.37
N LEU A 117 -7.07 -1.95 32.58
CA LEU A 117 -8.45 -2.41 32.48
C LEU A 117 -9.37 -1.80 33.57
N LEU A 118 -8.84 -1.56 34.78
CA LEU A 118 -9.57 -0.89 35.86
C LEU A 118 -9.82 0.60 35.58
N ASP A 119 -8.92 1.24 34.83
CA ASP A 119 -9.03 2.66 34.47
C ASP A 119 -9.99 2.88 33.31
N TRP A 120 -10.01 1.97 32.32
CA TRP A 120 -10.78 2.14 31.08
C TRP A 120 -12.04 1.29 30.98
N GLY A 121 -12.32 0.42 31.95
CA GLY A 121 -13.40 -0.57 31.86
C GLY A 121 -14.85 -0.05 31.99
N ASP A 122 -15.07 1.22 32.35
CA ASP A 122 -16.41 1.73 32.66
C ASP A 122 -17.38 1.61 31.47
N GLY A 123 -18.61 1.16 31.73
CA GLY A 123 -19.67 1.07 30.73
C GLY A 123 -19.55 -0.11 29.76
N MET A 124 -18.66 -1.07 30.04
CA MET A 124 -18.52 -2.30 29.26
C MET A 124 -19.12 -3.49 30.02
N GLU A 125 -19.82 -4.38 29.32
CA GLU A 125 -20.06 -5.72 29.85
C GLU A 125 -18.77 -6.54 29.75
N MET A 126 -18.39 -7.21 30.83
CA MET A 126 -17.14 -7.96 30.94
C MET A 126 -17.41 -9.43 31.26
N LEU A 127 -16.94 -10.31 30.38
CA LEU A 127 -17.01 -11.76 30.56
C LEU A 127 -15.64 -12.26 30.99
N LEU A 128 -15.47 -12.58 32.27
CA LEU A 128 -14.22 -13.13 32.78
C LEU A 128 -14.06 -14.55 32.28
N ILE A 129 -12.93 -14.85 31.62
CA ILE A 129 -12.62 -16.20 31.15
C ILE A 129 -11.78 -16.92 32.21
N PRO A 130 -12.28 -18.01 32.82
CA PRO A 130 -11.54 -18.82 33.78
C PRO A 130 -10.24 -19.39 33.21
N PRO A 131 -9.18 -19.61 34.02
CA PRO A 131 -7.90 -20.14 33.54
C PRO A 131 -8.02 -21.51 32.85
N ASP A 132 -8.98 -22.33 33.27
CA ASP A 132 -9.23 -23.67 32.73
C ASP A 132 -10.06 -23.67 31.45
N GLN A 133 -10.59 -22.52 31.01
CA GLN A 133 -11.38 -22.32 29.79
C GLN A 133 -10.67 -21.48 28.72
N ARG A 134 -9.37 -21.18 28.91
CA ARG A 134 -8.59 -20.41 27.95
C ARG A 134 -8.52 -21.09 26.59
N LEU A 135 -8.51 -20.27 25.54
CA LEU A 135 -8.13 -20.73 24.21
C LEU A 135 -6.68 -21.20 24.22
N THR A 136 -6.49 -22.50 24.04
CA THR A 136 -5.19 -23.17 24.00
C THR A 136 -4.40 -22.88 22.72
N LEU A 137 -5.02 -22.25 21.72
CA LEU A 137 -4.38 -22.05 20.42
C LEU A 137 -3.38 -20.89 20.40
N ALA A 138 -3.67 -19.75 21.04
CA ALA A 138 -2.99 -18.50 20.74
C ALA A 138 -1.76 -18.14 21.60
N MET A 139 -1.47 -18.86 22.69
CA MET A 139 -0.54 -18.35 23.69
C MET A 139 0.68 -19.24 23.92
N THR A 140 1.85 -18.69 23.64
CA THR A 140 3.10 -18.99 24.34
C THR A 140 3.04 -18.30 25.70
N GLY A 141 2.72 -19.03 26.77
CA GLY A 141 2.71 -18.49 28.13
C GLY A 141 2.03 -19.44 29.11
N ALA A 142 2.48 -19.43 30.37
CA ALA A 142 1.84 -20.21 31.42
C ALA A 142 0.41 -19.70 31.70
N ALA A 143 -0.48 -20.59 32.13
CA ALA A 143 -1.76 -20.15 32.68
C ALA A 143 -1.50 -19.26 33.91
N LEU A 144 -2.26 -18.18 34.07
CA LEU A 144 -2.18 -17.34 35.27
C LEU A 144 -2.49 -18.20 36.48
N GLU A 145 -1.71 -18.06 37.54
CA GLU A 145 -1.93 -18.79 38.77
C GLU A 145 -3.37 -18.56 39.27
N PRO A 146 -4.13 -19.61 39.66
CA PRO A 146 -5.52 -19.47 40.10
C PRO A 146 -5.74 -18.45 41.22
N LYS A 147 -4.75 -18.28 42.11
CA LYS A 147 -4.81 -17.26 43.19
C LYS A 147 -4.79 -15.84 42.63
N LEU A 148 -3.88 -15.57 41.69
CA LEU A 148 -3.74 -14.25 41.06
C LEU A 148 -4.96 -13.95 40.17
N TRP A 149 -5.46 -14.94 39.43
CA TRP A 149 -6.70 -14.81 38.66
C TRP A 149 -7.88 -14.42 39.56
N ASN A 150 -8.04 -15.08 40.72
CA ASN A 150 -9.10 -14.76 41.68
C ASN A 150 -8.96 -13.35 42.26
N ALA A 151 -7.73 -12.89 42.53
CA ALA A 151 -7.49 -11.54 43.00
C ALA A 151 -7.92 -10.50 41.95
N HIS A 152 -7.57 -10.71 40.68
CA HIS A 152 -7.98 -9.85 39.57
C HIS A 152 -9.49 -9.85 39.37
N ALA A 153 -10.13 -11.02 39.38
CA ALA A 153 -11.57 -11.15 39.26
C ALA A 153 -12.31 -10.39 40.37
N ARG A 154 -11.86 -10.48 41.64
CA ARG A 154 -12.43 -9.73 42.76
C ARG A 154 -12.26 -8.22 42.59
N ARG A 155 -11.11 -7.76 42.10
CA ARG A 155 -10.86 -6.32 41.85
C ARG A 155 -11.81 -5.77 40.80
N LEU A 156 -11.99 -6.49 39.68
CA LEU A 156 -12.94 -6.11 38.63
C LEU A 156 -14.38 -6.12 39.13
N ALA A 157 -14.79 -7.20 39.81
CA ALA A 157 -16.13 -7.33 40.39
C ALA A 157 -16.45 -6.18 41.36
N LYS A 158 -15.47 -5.79 42.18
CA LYS A 158 -15.58 -4.66 43.12
C LYS A 158 -15.64 -3.30 42.40
N ARG A 159 -14.83 -3.09 41.37
CA ARG A 159 -14.73 -1.81 40.64
C ARG A 159 -15.93 -1.57 39.71
N PHE A 160 -16.50 -2.63 39.13
CA PHE A 160 -17.55 -2.56 38.13
C PHE A 160 -18.76 -3.45 38.50
N PRO A 161 -19.47 -3.15 39.60
CA PRO A 161 -20.61 -3.96 40.02
C PRO A 161 -21.69 -3.99 38.92
N GLY A 162 -22.23 -5.17 38.63
CA GLY A 162 -23.26 -5.38 37.61
C GLY A 162 -22.77 -5.29 36.16
N GLN A 163 -21.47 -5.12 35.92
CA GLN A 163 -20.84 -5.14 34.59
C GLN A 163 -20.10 -6.45 34.32
N VAL A 164 -19.72 -7.18 35.38
CA VAL A 164 -18.85 -8.36 35.30
C VAL A 164 -19.68 -9.63 35.43
N SER A 165 -19.42 -10.61 34.57
CA SER A 165 -20.00 -11.96 34.60
C SER A 165 -18.90 -13.02 34.48
N LEU A 166 -19.11 -14.20 35.08
CA LEU A 166 -18.22 -15.34 34.91
C LEU A 166 -18.63 -16.15 33.68
N ALA A 167 -17.74 -16.25 32.68
CA ALA A 167 -17.99 -17.07 31.50
C ALA A 167 -17.96 -18.56 31.84
N MET A 168 -18.83 -19.32 31.18
CA MET A 168 -18.89 -20.78 31.23
C MET A 168 -18.90 -21.31 29.80
N SER A 169 -18.00 -22.25 29.50
CA SER A 169 -17.87 -22.90 28.20
C SER A 169 -17.52 -24.39 28.35
N ALA A 170 -18.03 -25.21 27.44
CA ALA A 170 -17.77 -26.64 27.42
C ALA A 170 -16.39 -26.94 26.79
N ARG A 171 -15.68 -27.92 27.34
CA ARG A 171 -14.39 -28.43 26.84
C ARG A 171 -14.50 -29.75 26.09
N TYR A 172 -15.63 -30.44 26.23
CA TYR A 172 -15.91 -31.70 25.54
C TYR A 172 -14.90 -32.80 25.92
N ASP A 173 -14.45 -32.78 27.18
CA ASP A 173 -13.51 -33.75 27.76
C ASP A 173 -14.20 -34.73 28.72
N GLY A 174 -15.53 -34.75 28.72
CA GLY A 174 -16.36 -35.59 29.61
C GLY A 174 -16.53 -35.03 31.03
N GLN A 175 -15.89 -33.91 31.38
CA GLN A 175 -15.94 -33.33 32.72
C GLN A 175 -16.76 -32.02 32.81
N ASP A 176 -17.51 -31.70 31.76
CA ASP A 176 -18.22 -30.42 31.64
C ASP A 176 -19.27 -30.21 32.73
N ALA A 177 -20.01 -31.25 33.13
CA ALA A 177 -21.00 -31.14 34.21
C ALA A 177 -20.35 -30.74 35.55
N THR A 178 -19.25 -31.41 35.93
CA THR A 178 -18.50 -31.10 37.15
C THR A 178 -17.85 -29.71 37.06
N ARG A 179 -17.33 -29.35 35.89
CA ARG A 179 -16.76 -28.03 35.63
C ARG A 179 -17.79 -26.91 35.77
N PHE A 180 -18.99 -27.10 35.22
CA PHE A 180 -20.06 -26.12 35.35
C PHE A 180 -20.50 -25.94 36.80
N GLN A 181 -20.58 -27.01 37.59
CA GLN A 181 -20.83 -26.90 39.04
C GLN A 181 -19.72 -26.13 39.76
N HIS A 182 -18.45 -26.40 39.43
CA HIS A 182 -17.32 -25.68 40.01
C HIS A 182 -17.36 -24.18 39.68
N LEU A 183 -17.63 -23.84 38.42
CA LEU A 183 -17.73 -22.46 37.97
C LEU A 183 -18.93 -21.73 38.56
N ALA A 184 -20.07 -22.40 38.72
CA ALA A 184 -21.22 -21.81 39.41
C ALA A 184 -20.89 -21.46 40.87
N ARG A 185 -20.24 -22.38 41.61
CA ARG A 185 -19.77 -22.10 42.99
C ARG A 185 -18.72 -20.98 43.04
N LEU A 186 -17.82 -20.94 42.06
CA LEU A 186 -16.84 -19.86 41.94
C LEU A 186 -17.54 -18.51 41.70
N ALA A 187 -18.54 -18.48 40.83
CA ALA A 187 -19.35 -17.29 40.55
C ALA A 187 -20.08 -16.81 41.81
N GLU A 188 -20.69 -17.71 42.58
CA GLU A 188 -21.31 -17.43 43.88
C GLU A 188 -20.29 -16.82 44.87
N THR A 189 -19.10 -17.42 44.97
CA THR A 189 -18.02 -16.94 45.85
C THR A 189 -17.52 -15.53 45.47
N LEU A 190 -17.56 -15.20 44.18
CA LEU A 190 -17.16 -13.89 43.66
C LEU A 190 -18.34 -12.89 43.61
N ASN A 191 -19.55 -13.32 43.96
CA ASN A 191 -20.80 -12.57 43.78
C ASN A 191 -20.99 -12.09 42.34
N LEU A 192 -20.72 -12.97 41.37
CA LEU A 192 -20.85 -12.73 39.94
C LEU A 192 -21.95 -13.60 39.34
N PRO A 193 -22.73 -13.09 38.38
CA PRO A 193 -23.61 -13.93 37.59
C PRO A 193 -22.80 -14.77 36.59
N THR A 194 -23.30 -15.95 36.24
CA THR A 194 -22.73 -16.83 35.21
C THR A 194 -23.28 -16.53 33.82
N VAL A 195 -22.48 -16.71 32.77
CA VAL A 195 -22.93 -16.54 31.38
C VAL A 195 -22.35 -17.61 30.47
N ALA A 196 -23.18 -18.20 29.62
CA ALA A 196 -22.75 -19.23 28.68
C ALA A 196 -22.13 -18.61 27.42
N THR A 197 -21.07 -19.23 26.91
CA THR A 197 -20.45 -18.93 25.61
C THR A 197 -19.84 -20.20 25.04
N ALA A 198 -19.87 -20.36 23.72
CA ALA A 198 -19.18 -21.46 23.03
C ALA A 198 -17.69 -21.13 22.76
N LEU A 199 -17.25 -19.89 23.06
CA LEU A 199 -15.90 -19.37 22.75
C LEU A 199 -15.43 -19.71 21.31
N PRO A 200 -16.26 -19.49 20.27
CA PRO A 200 -15.98 -20.04 18.96
C PRO A 200 -14.86 -19.28 18.26
N PHE A 201 -14.01 -20.02 17.57
CA PHE A 201 -13.00 -19.50 16.64
C PHE A 201 -13.13 -20.12 15.24
N LEU A 202 -14.19 -20.93 15.06
CA LEU A 202 -14.65 -21.55 13.84
C LEU A 202 -16.13 -21.16 13.63
N HIS A 203 -16.59 -20.87 12.41
CA HIS A 203 -18.04 -20.81 12.15
C HIS A 203 -18.64 -22.23 12.09
N HIS A 204 -17.88 -23.23 11.61
CA HIS A 204 -18.33 -24.62 11.53
C HIS A 204 -17.21 -25.63 11.86
N GLY A 205 -17.57 -26.85 12.24
CA GLY A 205 -16.61 -27.88 12.66
C GLY A 205 -15.66 -28.39 11.55
N ARG A 206 -16.05 -28.34 10.27
CA ARG A 206 -15.16 -28.76 9.15
C ARG A 206 -13.89 -27.89 9.04
N ARG A 207 -13.91 -26.70 9.66
CA ARG A 207 -12.84 -25.70 9.62
C ARG A 207 -11.64 -26.06 10.50
N ARG A 208 -11.76 -27.10 11.34
CA ARG A 208 -10.68 -27.60 12.20
C ARG A 208 -9.38 -27.85 11.42
N ARG A 209 -9.48 -28.44 10.21
CA ARG A 209 -8.30 -28.75 9.39
C ARG A 209 -7.47 -27.51 9.09
N LEU A 210 -8.12 -26.41 8.69
CA LEU A 210 -7.45 -25.14 8.47
C LEU A 210 -6.90 -24.54 9.76
N ALA A 211 -7.63 -24.65 10.88
CA ALA A 211 -7.16 -24.17 12.18
C ALA A 211 -5.87 -24.88 12.66
N ASP A 212 -5.75 -26.18 12.41
CA ASP A 212 -4.51 -26.94 12.68
C ASP A 212 -3.36 -26.47 11.77
N VAL A 213 -3.62 -26.18 10.50
CA VAL A 213 -2.63 -25.59 9.57
C VAL A 213 -2.18 -24.20 10.04
N LEU A 214 -3.10 -23.33 10.44
CA LEU A 214 -2.77 -22.00 10.99
C LEU A 214 -1.90 -22.14 12.25
N THR A 215 -2.17 -23.13 13.08
CA THR A 215 -1.37 -23.45 14.27
C THR A 215 0.04 -23.94 13.90
N ALA A 216 0.15 -24.81 12.90
CA ALA A 216 1.43 -25.26 12.35
C ALA A 216 2.27 -24.08 11.80
N ILE A 217 1.63 -23.16 11.06
CA ILE A 217 2.28 -21.93 10.55
C ILE A 217 2.75 -21.05 11.71
N ARG A 218 1.89 -20.79 12.71
CA ARG A 218 2.24 -19.96 13.89
C ARG A 218 3.43 -20.52 14.65
N LEU A 219 3.53 -21.83 14.79
CA LEU A 219 4.56 -22.51 15.57
C LEU A 219 5.82 -22.87 14.76
N GLY A 220 5.80 -22.68 13.43
CA GLY A 220 6.92 -23.05 12.56
C GLY A 220 7.18 -24.55 12.49
N VAL A 221 6.16 -25.40 12.70
CA VAL A 221 6.30 -26.86 12.67
C VAL A 221 5.29 -27.50 11.70
N PRO A 222 5.62 -28.63 11.04
CA PRO A 222 4.64 -29.34 10.23
C PRO A 222 3.44 -29.85 11.05
N VAL A 223 2.28 -30.00 10.41
CA VAL A 223 1.03 -30.50 11.01
C VAL A 223 1.25 -31.84 11.72
N ASP A 224 2.01 -32.76 11.11
CA ASP A 224 2.32 -34.07 11.69
C ASP A 224 3.08 -33.99 13.04
N LYS A 225 3.74 -32.86 13.31
CA LYS A 225 4.53 -32.61 14.53
C LYS A 225 3.80 -31.73 15.55
N LEU A 226 2.52 -31.42 15.35
CA LEU A 226 1.75 -30.62 16.31
C LEU A 226 1.57 -31.33 17.66
N GLY A 227 1.35 -32.65 17.66
CA GLY A 227 1.10 -33.42 18.88
C GLY A 227 -0.08 -32.85 19.66
N ARG A 228 0.10 -32.57 20.96
CA ARG A 228 -0.93 -31.98 21.84
C ARG A 228 -1.27 -30.51 21.55
N ARG A 229 -0.54 -29.87 20.61
CA ARG A 229 -0.82 -28.49 20.17
C ARG A 229 -1.89 -28.43 19.07
N ALA A 230 -2.21 -29.57 18.44
CA ALA A 230 -3.36 -29.68 17.55
C ALA A 230 -4.66 -29.54 18.34
N LEU A 231 -5.72 -29.11 17.64
CA LEU A 231 -7.04 -29.08 18.23
C LEU A 231 -7.50 -30.49 18.63
N PRO A 232 -8.01 -30.69 19.86
CA PRO A 232 -8.48 -31.99 20.30
C PRO A 232 -9.74 -32.44 19.55
N ASN A 233 -10.61 -31.49 19.19
CA ASN A 233 -11.89 -31.70 18.53
C ASN A 233 -12.24 -30.53 17.61
N ASN A 234 -13.42 -30.55 17.00
CA ASN A 234 -13.93 -29.51 16.11
C ASN A 234 -15.04 -28.65 16.76
N GLU A 235 -15.11 -28.64 18.08
CA GLU A 235 -16.25 -28.10 18.84
C GLU A 235 -16.10 -26.62 19.20
N GLY A 236 -14.94 -26.01 18.91
CA GLY A 236 -14.71 -24.55 18.95
C GLY A 236 -15.45 -23.77 17.86
N ARG A 237 -16.69 -24.19 17.55
CA ARG A 237 -17.54 -23.67 16.49
C ARG A 237 -18.74 -22.92 17.04
N LEU A 238 -19.39 -22.08 16.22
CA LEU A 238 -20.70 -21.51 16.55
C LEU A 238 -21.73 -22.61 16.86
N ARG A 239 -22.63 -22.29 17.80
CA ARG A 239 -23.67 -23.17 18.34
C ARG A 239 -25.03 -22.50 18.29
N SER A 240 -26.06 -23.29 18.01
CA SER A 240 -27.45 -22.84 18.14
C SER A 240 -27.90 -22.80 19.61
N GLU A 241 -28.97 -22.08 19.89
CA GLU A 241 -29.57 -22.03 21.23
C GLU A 241 -29.95 -23.42 21.75
N ALA A 242 -30.57 -24.25 20.90
CA ALA A 242 -30.98 -25.60 21.29
C ALA A 242 -29.77 -26.48 21.67
N GLU A 243 -28.65 -26.34 20.97
CA GLU A 243 -27.39 -27.01 21.35
C GLU A 243 -26.89 -26.49 22.70
N MET A 244 -26.89 -25.17 22.91
CA MET A 244 -26.42 -24.56 24.16
C MET A 244 -27.28 -24.95 25.36
N LEU A 245 -28.61 -24.93 25.24
CA LEU A 245 -29.51 -25.35 26.32
C LEU A 245 -29.31 -26.81 26.70
N ARG A 246 -29.04 -27.69 25.72
CA ARG A 246 -28.73 -29.10 25.99
C ARG A 246 -27.38 -29.28 26.68
N LEU A 247 -26.35 -28.54 26.24
CA LEU A 247 -25.02 -28.60 26.85
C LEU A 247 -25.03 -28.05 28.28
N PHE A 248 -25.83 -27.02 28.53
CA PHE A 248 -25.96 -26.33 29.82
C PHE A 248 -27.18 -26.81 30.61
N ALA A 249 -27.57 -28.07 30.48
CA ALA A 249 -28.66 -28.64 31.27
C ALA A 249 -28.37 -28.46 32.78
N GLY A 250 -29.31 -27.87 33.53
CA GLY A 250 -29.14 -27.46 34.92
C GLY A 250 -28.46 -26.09 35.13
N PHE A 251 -28.01 -25.43 34.05
CA PHE A 251 -27.39 -24.10 34.04
C PHE A 251 -27.99 -23.20 32.95
N GLU A 252 -29.25 -23.42 32.55
CA GLU A 252 -29.94 -22.74 31.46
C GLU A 252 -30.04 -21.22 31.69
N ALA A 253 -30.02 -20.79 32.95
CA ALA A 253 -29.97 -19.36 33.31
C ALA A 253 -28.72 -18.66 32.73
N ALA A 254 -27.58 -19.34 32.64
CA ALA A 254 -26.37 -18.80 32.03
C ALA A 254 -26.54 -18.57 30.52
N VAL A 255 -27.28 -19.46 29.84
CA VAL A 255 -27.61 -19.35 28.41
C VAL A 255 -28.54 -18.16 28.16
N ARG A 256 -29.61 -18.03 28.96
CA ARG A 256 -30.55 -16.90 28.87
C ARG A 256 -29.87 -15.56 29.15
N ARG A 257 -28.95 -15.53 30.11
CA ARG A 257 -28.20 -14.32 30.49
C ARG A 257 -27.33 -13.78 29.36
N ALA A 258 -26.84 -14.63 28.46
CA ALA A 258 -26.11 -14.18 27.27
C ALA A 258 -26.99 -13.27 26.38
N GLY A 259 -28.25 -13.65 26.18
CA GLY A 259 -29.24 -12.82 25.51
C GLY A 259 -29.61 -11.54 26.28
N ASP A 260 -29.48 -11.54 27.62
CA ASP A 260 -29.74 -10.34 28.45
C ASP A 260 -28.60 -9.33 28.36
N ILE A 261 -27.35 -9.81 28.38
CA ILE A 261 -26.16 -8.99 28.13
C ILE A 261 -26.22 -8.38 26.74
N ALA A 262 -26.54 -9.17 25.72
CA ALA A 262 -26.68 -8.70 24.34
C ALA A 262 -27.68 -7.53 24.20
N ARG A 263 -28.77 -7.52 25.00
CA ARG A 263 -29.74 -6.41 25.00
C ARG A 263 -29.19 -5.11 25.59
N ARG A 264 -28.25 -5.19 26.53
CA ARG A 264 -27.61 -4.01 27.15
C ARG A 264 -26.45 -3.46 26.32
N THR A 265 -25.86 -4.28 25.45
CA THR A 265 -24.78 -3.87 24.53
C THR A 265 -25.40 -3.32 23.25
N ALA A 266 -25.83 -2.05 23.28
CA ALA A 266 -26.60 -1.43 22.18
C ALA A 266 -25.73 -0.76 21.11
N PHE A 267 -24.48 -0.41 21.44
CA PHE A 267 -23.55 0.26 20.54
C PHE A 267 -23.50 -0.36 19.13
N SER A 268 -23.62 0.49 18.12
CA SER A 268 -23.44 0.16 16.70
C SER A 268 -22.30 0.98 16.09
N LEU A 269 -21.59 0.40 15.13
CA LEU A 269 -20.59 1.15 14.33
C LEU A 269 -21.23 2.26 13.49
N ASP A 270 -22.54 2.21 13.24
CA ASP A 270 -23.27 3.29 12.57
C ASP A 270 -23.33 4.58 13.41
N GLU A 271 -23.03 4.50 14.72
CA GLU A 271 -22.94 5.67 15.61
C GLU A 271 -21.59 6.42 15.48
N LEU A 272 -20.62 5.86 14.76
CA LEU A 272 -19.31 6.49 14.53
C LEU A 272 -19.44 7.58 13.46
N GLN A 273 -19.91 8.76 13.88
CA GLN A 273 -19.89 9.95 13.03
C GLN A 273 -18.48 10.53 12.99
N TYR A 274 -17.94 10.64 11.79
CA TYR A 274 -16.63 11.22 11.54
C TYR A 274 -16.72 12.74 11.47
N GLU A 275 -15.93 13.42 12.31
CA GLU A 275 -15.83 14.87 12.36
C GLU A 275 -14.45 15.30 11.86
N TYR A 276 -14.42 16.01 10.73
CA TYR A 276 -13.19 16.52 10.16
C TYR A 276 -12.70 17.76 10.92
N PRO A 277 -11.38 17.99 11.03
CA PRO A 277 -10.83 19.13 11.75
C PRO A 277 -11.46 20.47 11.37
N SER A 278 -11.73 21.29 12.38
CA SER A 278 -12.15 22.67 12.16
C SER A 278 -10.96 23.49 11.65
N GLU A 279 -11.09 24.10 10.47
CA GLU A 279 -10.07 24.97 9.87
C GLU A 279 -10.41 26.47 10.04
N VAL A 280 -11.19 26.80 11.08
CA VAL A 280 -11.51 28.19 11.48
C VAL A 280 -10.26 28.84 12.05
N SER A 281 -9.86 29.99 11.50
CA SER A 281 -8.65 30.70 11.94
C SER A 281 -8.88 32.21 11.92
N GLY A 282 -8.43 32.91 12.98
CA GLY A 282 -8.48 34.38 13.05
C GLY A 282 -9.86 35.02 12.92
N GLY A 283 -10.95 34.28 13.20
CA GLY A 283 -12.33 34.76 13.03
C GLY A 283 -12.89 34.61 11.61
N GLU A 284 -12.11 34.06 10.66
CA GLU A 284 -12.53 33.74 9.30
C GLU A 284 -13.13 32.32 9.24
N SER A 285 -14.30 32.17 8.61
CA SER A 285 -14.90 30.85 8.38
C SER A 285 -14.13 30.05 7.32
N ALA A 286 -14.24 28.72 7.33
CA ALA A 286 -13.59 27.86 6.33
C ALA A 286 -13.96 28.25 4.88
N ALA A 287 -15.22 28.64 4.63
CA ALA A 287 -15.68 29.08 3.32
C ALA A 287 -15.06 30.41 2.87
N GLN A 288 -14.92 31.39 3.78
CA GLN A 288 -14.25 32.66 3.49
C GLN A 288 -12.77 32.44 3.20
N ARG A 289 -12.09 31.65 4.04
CA ARG A 289 -10.66 31.31 3.87
C ARG A 289 -10.41 30.60 2.55
N LEU A 290 -11.23 29.60 2.22
CA LEU A 290 -11.09 28.85 0.96
C LEU A 290 -11.27 29.76 -0.27
N THR A 291 -12.31 30.61 -0.26
CA THR A 291 -12.56 31.56 -1.36
C THR A 291 -11.37 32.51 -1.55
N ARG A 292 -10.89 33.13 -0.47
CA ARG A 292 -9.75 34.06 -0.52
C ARG A 292 -8.47 33.39 -1.05
N LEU A 293 -8.18 32.17 -0.61
CA LEU A 293 -7.02 31.41 -1.06
C LEU A 293 -7.16 30.97 -2.53
N ALA A 294 -8.36 30.55 -2.95
CA ALA A 294 -8.65 30.19 -4.34
C ALA A 294 -8.50 31.41 -5.27
N GLU A 295 -8.99 32.58 -4.90
CA GLU A 295 -8.83 33.82 -5.67
C GLU A 295 -7.35 34.24 -5.79
N ALA A 296 -6.62 34.25 -4.67
CA ALA A 296 -5.19 34.56 -4.67
C ALA A 296 -4.40 33.55 -5.53
N GLY A 297 -4.72 32.27 -5.41
CA GLY A 297 -4.14 31.20 -6.22
C GLY A 297 -4.43 31.33 -7.71
N LEU A 298 -5.65 31.74 -8.07
CA LEU A 298 -6.03 31.97 -9.46
C LEU A 298 -5.25 33.14 -10.08
N HIS A 299 -5.05 34.23 -9.34
CA HIS A 299 -4.18 35.33 -9.77
C HIS A 299 -2.72 34.90 -9.94
N TRP A 300 -2.20 34.06 -9.03
CA TRP A 300 -0.86 33.51 -9.16
C TRP A 300 -0.70 32.61 -10.40
N ARG A 301 -1.72 31.80 -10.74
CA ARG A 301 -1.70 30.93 -11.92
C ARG A 301 -1.87 31.66 -13.24
N TYR A 302 -2.58 32.78 -13.24
CA TYR A 302 -2.85 33.60 -14.43
C TYR A 302 -2.38 35.04 -14.20
N PRO A 303 -1.07 35.34 -14.33
CA PRO A 303 -0.52 36.68 -14.12
C PRO A 303 -1.16 37.75 -15.02
N GLU A 304 -1.51 37.37 -16.25
CA GLU A 304 -2.20 38.22 -17.25
C GLU A 304 -3.73 38.29 -17.06
N GLY A 305 -4.25 37.64 -16.01
CA GLY A 305 -5.67 37.54 -15.70
C GLY A 305 -6.31 36.22 -16.14
N PRO A 306 -7.14 35.58 -15.29
CA PRO A 306 -7.78 34.31 -15.63
C PRO A 306 -8.94 34.48 -16.62
N PRO A 307 -9.13 33.53 -17.56
CA PRO A 307 -10.26 33.51 -18.49
C PRO A 307 -11.61 33.48 -17.77
N ASP A 308 -12.65 34.04 -18.39
CA ASP A 308 -14.02 34.08 -17.83
C ASP A 308 -14.55 32.67 -17.52
N ARG A 309 -14.21 31.69 -18.36
CA ARG A 309 -14.59 30.29 -18.15
C ARG A 309 -14.02 29.73 -16.83
N ALA A 310 -12.75 30.01 -16.53
CA ALA A 310 -12.10 29.56 -15.31
C ALA A 310 -12.73 30.21 -14.07
N ARG A 311 -13.07 31.51 -14.14
CA ARG A 311 -13.76 32.23 -13.05
C ARG A 311 -15.15 31.66 -12.78
N ALA A 312 -15.94 31.47 -13.83
CA ALA A 312 -17.29 30.90 -13.73
C ALA A 312 -17.26 29.48 -13.14
N GLN A 313 -16.31 28.67 -13.58
CA GLN A 313 -16.12 27.32 -13.06
C GLN A 313 -15.72 27.35 -11.57
N MET A 314 -14.75 28.17 -11.17
CA MET A 314 -14.35 28.30 -9.76
C MET A 314 -15.52 28.70 -8.85
N ALA A 315 -16.37 29.64 -9.29
CA ALA A 315 -17.55 30.05 -8.53
C ALA A 315 -18.56 28.90 -8.36
N HIS A 316 -18.78 28.10 -9.41
CA HIS A 316 -19.63 26.92 -9.35
C HIS A 316 -19.07 25.85 -8.40
N GLU A 317 -17.76 25.57 -8.48
CA GLU A 317 -17.07 24.62 -7.58
C GLU A 317 -17.18 25.05 -6.12
N LEU A 318 -16.87 26.30 -5.79
CA LEU A 318 -16.97 26.83 -4.42
C LEU A 318 -18.40 26.71 -3.86
N THR A 319 -19.42 26.95 -4.70
CA THR A 319 -20.82 26.78 -4.31
C THR A 319 -21.13 25.32 -3.93
N LEU A 320 -20.66 24.36 -4.74
CA LEU A 320 -20.90 22.94 -4.46
C LEU A 320 -20.12 22.44 -3.24
N ILE A 321 -18.87 22.88 -3.08
CA ILE A 321 -18.03 22.56 -1.92
C ILE A 321 -18.71 23.06 -0.63
N ALA A 322 -19.24 24.28 -0.64
CA ALA A 322 -19.94 24.85 0.52
C ALA A 322 -21.25 24.13 0.82
N LYS A 323 -22.01 23.74 -0.22
CA LYS A 323 -23.26 22.97 -0.05
C LYS A 323 -23.01 21.63 0.63
N LEU A 324 -21.90 20.96 0.30
CA LEU A 324 -21.52 19.64 0.85
C LEU A 324 -20.63 19.72 2.10
N ARG A 325 -20.25 20.92 2.53
CA ARG A 325 -19.40 21.19 3.71
C ARG A 325 -17.99 20.57 3.63
N TYR A 326 -17.37 20.60 2.46
CA TYR A 326 -16.03 20.06 2.23
C TYR A 326 -14.91 21.10 2.33
N GLU A 327 -15.18 22.35 2.70
CA GLU A 327 -14.19 23.42 2.80
C GLU A 327 -13.01 23.07 3.73
N PRO A 328 -13.23 22.51 4.94
CA PRO A 328 -12.12 22.10 5.80
C PRO A 328 -11.19 21.07 5.16
N TYR A 329 -11.75 20.14 4.37
CA TYR A 329 -10.97 19.12 3.66
C TYR A 329 -10.02 19.75 2.64
N PHE A 330 -10.51 20.69 1.81
CA PHE A 330 -9.66 21.43 0.86
C PHE A 330 -8.59 22.28 1.56
N LEU A 331 -8.91 22.89 2.69
CA LEU A 331 -7.98 23.70 3.46
C LEU A 331 -6.86 22.84 4.08
N THR A 332 -7.18 21.67 4.63
CA THR A 332 -6.15 20.75 5.13
C THR A 332 -5.21 20.29 4.03
N VAL A 333 -5.73 19.92 2.85
CA VAL A 333 -4.88 19.55 1.71
C VAL A 333 -4.03 20.73 1.25
N HIS A 334 -4.60 21.94 1.19
CA HIS A 334 -3.85 23.15 0.86
C HIS A 334 -2.71 23.40 1.85
N ASP A 335 -2.94 23.26 3.15
CA ASP A 335 -1.91 23.47 4.17
C ASP A 335 -0.76 22.46 4.04
N ILE A 336 -1.07 21.20 3.78
CA ILE A 336 -0.06 20.15 3.53
C ILE A 336 0.76 20.47 2.27
N VAL A 337 0.10 20.88 1.19
CA VAL A 337 0.76 21.29 -0.06
C VAL A 337 1.59 22.55 0.14
N ALA A 338 1.08 23.54 0.88
CA ALA A 338 1.78 24.77 1.20
C ALA A 338 3.06 24.49 1.99
N PHE A 339 2.99 23.62 3.01
CA PHE A 339 4.15 23.14 3.74
C PHE A 339 5.19 22.51 2.80
N ALA A 340 4.78 21.55 1.97
CA ALA A 340 5.67 20.88 1.02
C ALA A 340 6.40 21.90 0.13
N ARG A 341 5.68 22.89 -0.39
CA ARG A 341 6.25 23.94 -1.25
C ARG A 341 7.22 24.86 -0.49
N THR A 342 6.93 25.22 0.76
CA THR A 342 7.85 26.02 1.59
C THR A 342 9.18 25.30 1.88
N ARG A 343 9.16 23.96 1.86
CA ARG A 343 10.33 23.10 2.04
C ARG A 343 10.98 22.67 0.72
N GLY A 344 10.51 23.18 -0.41
CA GLY A 344 10.99 22.80 -1.75
C GLY A 344 10.76 21.32 -2.09
N ILE A 345 9.71 20.71 -1.52
CA ILE A 345 9.29 19.34 -1.85
C ILE A 345 8.36 19.41 -3.06
N LEU A 346 8.70 18.72 -4.14
CA LEU A 346 7.83 18.61 -5.30
C LEU A 346 6.59 17.77 -4.95
N CYS A 347 5.42 18.28 -5.32
CA CYS A 347 4.16 17.57 -5.17
C CYS A 347 3.24 17.75 -6.39
N GLN A 348 2.37 16.76 -6.61
CA GLN A 348 1.40 16.79 -7.68
C GLN A 348 0.11 16.05 -7.31
N GLY A 349 -1.02 16.74 -7.38
CA GLY A 349 -2.34 16.12 -7.29
C GLY A 349 -2.63 15.22 -8.50
N ARG A 350 -3.30 14.10 -8.27
CA ARG A 350 -3.73 13.16 -9.31
C ARG A 350 -5.21 12.80 -9.19
N GLY A 351 -5.68 11.96 -10.10
CA GLY A 351 -7.07 11.48 -10.07
C GLY A 351 -8.07 12.56 -10.50
N SER A 352 -9.27 12.52 -9.93
CA SER A 352 -10.34 13.48 -10.24
C SER A 352 -10.08 14.88 -9.70
N ALA A 353 -9.18 15.05 -8.72
CA ALA A 353 -8.80 16.37 -8.21
C ALA A 353 -8.25 17.30 -9.32
N ALA A 354 -7.66 16.74 -10.39
CA ALA A 354 -7.18 17.49 -11.55
C ALA A 354 -8.30 18.07 -12.45
N ASN A 355 -9.58 17.73 -12.19
CA ASN A 355 -10.73 18.37 -12.84
C ASN A 355 -11.21 19.64 -12.10
N SER A 356 -10.59 20.03 -10.99
CA SER A 356 -11.02 21.18 -10.18
C SER A 356 -10.13 22.40 -10.42
N VAL A 357 -10.75 23.53 -10.76
CA VAL A 357 -10.10 24.85 -10.81
C VAL A 357 -9.67 25.28 -9.40
N VAL A 358 -10.47 24.98 -8.37
CA VAL A 358 -10.11 25.26 -6.96
C VAL A 358 -8.82 24.52 -6.58
N CYS A 359 -8.69 23.22 -6.87
CA CYS A 359 -7.46 22.46 -6.63
C CYS A 359 -6.25 23.03 -7.39
N PHE A 360 -6.45 23.46 -8.63
CA PHE A 360 -5.39 24.08 -9.45
C PHE A 360 -4.91 25.42 -8.87
N ALA A 361 -5.86 26.27 -8.45
CA ALA A 361 -5.58 27.55 -7.82
C ALA A 361 -4.85 27.39 -6.48
N LEU A 362 -5.28 26.44 -5.63
CA LEU A 362 -4.63 26.14 -4.35
C LEU A 362 -3.23 25.50 -4.51
N GLY A 363 -2.82 25.18 -5.74
CA GLY A 363 -1.51 24.58 -6.02
C GLY A 363 -1.46 23.07 -5.80
N VAL A 364 -2.60 22.43 -5.51
CA VAL A 364 -2.69 20.98 -5.33
C VAL A 364 -2.36 20.27 -6.64
N THR A 365 -2.92 20.73 -7.76
CA THR A 365 -2.65 20.19 -9.09
C THR A 365 -1.79 21.16 -9.89
N SER A 366 -0.90 20.63 -10.76
CA SER A 366 0.01 21.44 -11.58
C SER A 366 -0.46 21.60 -13.03
N VAL A 367 -1.52 20.90 -13.43
CA VAL A 367 -2.08 20.91 -14.79
C VAL A 367 -3.39 21.68 -14.78
N SER A 368 -3.57 22.60 -15.73
CA SER A 368 -4.83 23.33 -15.88
C SER A 368 -5.95 22.35 -16.30
N PRO A 369 -7.12 22.38 -15.63
CA PRO A 369 -8.26 21.55 -16.01
C PRO A 369 -8.79 21.87 -17.43
N GLU A 370 -8.41 23.02 -18.00
CA GLU A 370 -8.82 23.46 -19.35
C GLU A 370 -8.18 22.63 -20.48
N ILE A 371 -7.10 21.88 -20.19
CA ILE A 371 -6.41 21.02 -21.17
C ILE A 371 -7.30 19.84 -21.61
N GLY A 372 -8.15 19.33 -20.70
CA GLY A 372 -8.99 18.16 -20.93
C GLY A 372 -10.48 18.48 -21.12
N THR A 373 -11.29 17.44 -21.17
CA THR A 373 -12.76 17.55 -21.17
C THR A 373 -13.25 17.63 -19.71
N MET A 374 -13.52 18.85 -19.23
CA MET A 374 -13.89 19.07 -17.83
C MET A 374 -15.23 18.39 -17.45
N VAL A 375 -15.19 17.54 -16.43
CA VAL A 375 -16.37 17.01 -15.72
C VAL A 375 -16.10 17.09 -14.22
N PHE A 376 -16.43 18.24 -13.61
CA PHE A 376 -16.19 18.47 -12.18
C PHE A 376 -17.05 17.54 -11.30
N GLU A 377 -18.24 17.15 -11.77
CA GLU A 377 -19.16 16.24 -11.10
C GLU A 377 -18.53 14.86 -10.86
N ARG A 378 -17.51 14.50 -11.64
CA ARG A 378 -16.71 13.29 -11.41
C ARG A 378 -15.89 13.38 -10.13
N PHE A 379 -15.50 14.58 -9.71
CA PHE A 379 -14.77 14.82 -8.48
C PHE A 379 -15.73 15.00 -7.29
N ILE A 380 -16.73 15.88 -7.40
CA ILE A 380 -17.70 16.15 -6.33
C ILE A 380 -19.12 16.12 -6.90
N SER A 381 -20.03 15.37 -6.28
CA SER A 381 -21.43 15.26 -6.72
C SER A 381 -22.37 15.15 -5.52
N GLU A 382 -23.47 15.89 -5.57
CA GLU A 382 -24.53 15.86 -4.54
C GLU A 382 -25.25 14.50 -4.49
N ALA A 383 -25.51 13.89 -5.65
CA ALA A 383 -26.22 12.62 -5.76
C ALA A 383 -25.47 11.43 -5.14
N ARG A 384 -24.14 11.53 -4.98
CA ARG A 384 -23.33 10.45 -4.38
C ARG A 384 -23.40 10.44 -2.86
N ASN A 385 -23.46 11.62 -2.22
CA ASN A 385 -23.27 11.77 -0.78
C ASN A 385 -22.06 10.95 -0.25
N GLU A 386 -21.03 10.85 -1.09
CA GLU A 386 -19.75 10.19 -0.84
C GLU A 386 -18.68 11.29 -0.75
N PRO A 387 -17.66 11.11 0.08
CA PRO A 387 -16.62 12.11 0.17
C PRO A 387 -15.66 12.15 -1.03
N PRO A 388 -15.08 13.33 -1.35
CA PRO A 388 -14.05 13.43 -2.37
C PRO A 388 -12.74 12.80 -1.88
N ASP A 389 -12.02 12.14 -2.79
CA ASP A 389 -10.66 11.63 -2.55
C ASP A 389 -9.67 12.58 -3.25
N ILE A 390 -8.88 13.33 -2.48
CA ILE A 390 -7.79 14.16 -3.00
C ILE A 390 -6.46 13.47 -2.74
N ASP A 391 -5.92 12.89 -3.81
CA ASP A 391 -4.63 12.20 -3.81
C ASP A 391 -3.51 13.17 -4.19
N VAL A 392 -2.48 13.27 -3.36
CA VAL A 392 -1.28 14.08 -3.66
C VAL A 392 -0.04 13.20 -3.65
N ASP A 393 0.67 13.19 -4.77
CA ASP A 393 2.00 12.60 -4.88
C ASP A 393 3.06 13.56 -4.36
N PHE A 394 3.91 13.10 -3.46
CA PHE A 394 5.11 13.80 -3.00
C PHE A 394 6.37 13.05 -3.44
N GLU A 395 7.51 13.72 -3.37
CA GLU A 395 8.82 13.06 -3.49
C GLU A 395 8.93 11.84 -2.56
N HIS A 396 9.33 10.69 -3.11
CA HIS A 396 9.43 9.45 -2.35
C HIS A 396 10.36 9.58 -1.13
N GLU A 397 11.53 10.19 -1.30
CA GLU A 397 12.55 10.32 -0.26
C GLU A 397 12.18 11.35 0.83
N ARG A 398 11.32 12.33 0.51
CA ARG A 398 10.98 13.45 1.40
C ARG A 398 9.55 13.43 1.91
N ARG A 399 8.78 12.40 1.54
CA ARG A 399 7.40 12.21 2.02
C ARG A 399 7.33 12.12 3.54
N GLU A 400 8.36 11.60 4.20
CA GLU A 400 8.39 11.53 5.66
C GLU A 400 8.23 12.90 6.32
N GLU A 401 8.89 13.94 5.78
CA GLU A 401 8.78 15.31 6.29
C GLU A 401 7.32 15.80 6.30
N VAL A 402 6.55 15.42 5.26
CA VAL A 402 5.13 15.79 5.14
C VAL A 402 4.27 15.02 6.15
N ILE A 403 4.54 13.72 6.34
CA ILE A 403 3.82 12.90 7.33
C ILE A 403 4.07 13.44 8.75
N GLN A 404 5.34 13.75 9.07
CA GLN A 404 5.70 14.29 10.38
C GLN A 404 5.09 15.67 10.61
N HIS A 405 5.02 16.53 9.60
CA HIS A 405 4.30 17.81 9.70
C HIS A 405 2.81 17.61 10.08
N ILE A 406 2.14 16.60 9.52
CA ILE A 406 0.74 16.30 9.88
C ILE A 406 0.66 15.84 11.35
N TYR A 407 1.59 15.01 11.82
CA TYR A 407 1.64 14.61 13.22
C TYR A 407 1.99 15.77 14.18
N GLU A 408 2.87 16.69 13.78
CA GLU A 408 3.18 17.89 14.54
C GLU A 408 1.96 18.82 14.65
N LYS A 409 1.22 19.01 13.56
CA LYS A 409 0.05 19.90 13.52
C LYS A 409 -1.15 19.34 14.29
N TYR A 410 -1.49 18.07 14.08
CA TYR A 410 -2.72 17.47 14.63
C TYR A 410 -2.48 16.56 15.85
N GLY A 411 -1.25 16.06 16.03
CA GLY A 411 -0.90 15.09 17.06
C GLY A 411 -1.25 13.65 16.68
N ARG A 412 -0.39 12.68 17.05
CA ARG A 412 -0.58 11.23 16.82
C ARG A 412 -1.86 10.62 17.41
N HIS A 413 -2.57 11.37 18.26
CA HIS A 413 -3.84 10.97 18.87
C HIS A 413 -5.07 11.41 18.06
N ARG A 414 -4.89 12.28 17.06
CA ARG A 414 -5.94 12.75 16.11
C ARG A 414 -5.62 12.39 14.66
N ALA A 415 -4.43 11.84 14.42
CA ALA A 415 -3.89 11.54 13.11
C ALA A 415 -3.34 10.11 13.09
N GLY A 416 -3.57 9.38 12.00
CA GLY A 416 -3.06 8.02 11.82
C GLY A 416 -3.19 7.51 10.39
N LEU A 417 -2.30 6.62 9.99
CA LEU A 417 -2.34 5.94 8.70
C LEU A 417 -3.36 4.79 8.73
N CYS A 418 -4.00 4.52 7.60
CA CYS A 418 -4.81 3.32 7.46
C CYS A 418 -3.93 2.06 7.48
N ALA A 419 -4.49 0.93 7.86
CA ALA A 419 -3.84 -0.36 7.65
C ALA A 419 -3.95 -0.80 6.19
N THR A 420 -3.11 -1.75 5.81
CA THR A 420 -3.34 -2.62 4.65
C THR A 420 -3.34 -4.05 5.14
N VAL A 421 -4.47 -4.73 4.95
CA VAL A 421 -4.58 -6.13 5.35
C VAL A 421 -3.84 -7.00 4.32
N ILE A 422 -2.74 -7.61 4.74
CA ILE A 422 -1.98 -8.52 3.88
C ILE A 422 -2.66 -9.89 3.91
N HIS A 423 -3.19 -10.29 2.76
CA HIS A 423 -3.90 -11.54 2.62
C HIS A 423 -3.01 -12.67 2.09
N TYR A 424 -3.32 -13.91 2.44
CA TYR A 424 -2.81 -15.08 1.73
C TYR A 424 -3.29 -15.05 0.29
N ARG A 425 -2.35 -14.90 -0.64
CA ARG A 425 -2.59 -14.94 -2.10
C ARG A 425 -1.59 -15.86 -2.78
N GLY A 426 -2.06 -16.70 -3.70
CA GLY A 426 -1.26 -17.48 -4.65
C GLY A 426 0.02 -18.06 -4.05
N LYS A 427 1.17 -17.44 -4.36
CA LYS A 427 2.51 -17.88 -3.92
C LYS A 427 2.66 -17.99 -2.39
N ARG A 428 2.13 -17.03 -1.62
CA ARG A 428 2.28 -17.06 -0.15
C ARG A 428 1.46 -18.20 0.46
N ALA A 429 0.22 -18.40 -0.02
CA ALA A 429 -0.62 -19.50 0.41
C ALA A 429 0.05 -20.85 0.14
N VAL A 430 0.58 -21.05 -1.09
CA VAL A 430 1.33 -22.27 -1.45
C VAL A 430 2.53 -22.49 -0.54
N ARG A 431 3.36 -21.47 -0.31
CA ARG A 431 4.58 -21.60 0.48
C ARG A 431 4.30 -21.91 1.96
N GLU A 432 3.46 -21.12 2.62
CA GLU A 432 3.24 -21.29 4.07
C GLU A 432 2.40 -22.54 4.38
N VAL A 433 1.32 -22.80 3.63
CA VAL A 433 0.52 -24.03 3.81
C VAL A 433 1.32 -25.25 3.38
N GLY A 434 2.03 -25.20 2.26
CA GLY A 434 2.84 -26.33 1.79
C GLY A 434 3.96 -26.69 2.76
N ARG A 435 4.65 -25.70 3.34
CA ARG A 435 5.63 -25.93 4.42
C ARG A 435 4.98 -26.53 5.66
N ALA A 436 3.82 -26.01 6.09
CA ALA A 436 3.06 -26.56 7.20
C ALA A 436 2.59 -28.01 6.94
N MET A 437 2.28 -28.34 5.69
CA MET A 437 1.94 -29.69 5.24
C MET A 437 3.17 -30.57 4.97
N GLY A 438 4.39 -30.08 5.21
CA GLY A 438 5.63 -30.85 5.14
C GLY A 438 6.24 -31.02 3.74
N LEU A 439 5.88 -30.16 2.78
CA LEU A 439 6.52 -30.15 1.46
C LEU A 439 7.94 -29.54 1.53
N SER A 440 8.83 -30.01 0.65
CA SER A 440 10.21 -29.51 0.55
C SER A 440 10.27 -28.11 -0.10
N GLU A 441 11.33 -27.34 0.16
CA GLU A 441 11.51 -26.01 -0.45
C GLU A 441 11.60 -26.08 -1.99
N ASP A 442 12.19 -27.16 -2.54
CA ASP A 442 12.27 -27.36 -3.99
C ASP A 442 10.88 -27.57 -4.60
N THR A 443 10.05 -28.41 -3.97
CA THR A 443 8.65 -28.61 -4.38
C THR A 443 7.86 -27.30 -4.29
N LEU A 444 8.06 -26.52 -3.22
CA LEU A 444 7.38 -25.24 -3.04
C LEU A 444 7.83 -24.20 -4.06
N ALA A 445 9.11 -24.17 -4.41
CA ALA A 445 9.66 -23.30 -5.44
C ALA A 445 9.07 -23.64 -6.81
N ALA A 446 9.03 -24.94 -7.17
CA ALA A 446 8.44 -25.43 -8.40
C ALA A 446 6.92 -25.13 -8.48
N MET A 447 6.16 -25.39 -7.41
CA MET A 447 4.74 -25.04 -7.38
C MET A 447 4.50 -23.54 -7.47
N SER A 448 5.33 -22.73 -6.79
CA SER A 448 5.22 -21.27 -6.81
C SER A 448 5.56 -20.65 -8.16
N SER A 449 6.47 -21.26 -8.93
CA SER A 449 6.88 -20.75 -10.26
C SER A 449 5.80 -20.98 -11.32
N GLN A 450 4.90 -21.95 -11.13
CA GLN A 450 3.77 -22.20 -12.04
C GLN A 450 2.60 -21.21 -11.89
N ILE A 451 2.67 -20.30 -10.91
CA ILE A 451 1.66 -19.26 -10.70
C ILE A 451 2.03 -18.01 -11.52
N TRP A 452 1.41 -17.91 -12.70
CA TRP A 452 1.53 -16.76 -13.61
C TRP A 452 0.26 -15.90 -13.62
N GLY A 453 0.42 -14.57 -13.56
CA GLY A 453 -0.65 -13.58 -13.76
C GLY A 453 -1.35 -13.05 -12.48
N TRP A 454 -1.91 -11.83 -12.58
CA TRP A 454 -2.86 -11.25 -11.62
C TRP A 454 -4.29 -11.45 -12.18
N GLY A 455 -5.19 -12.12 -11.44
CA GLY A 455 -6.64 -11.98 -11.68
C GLY A 455 -7.47 -13.22 -12.05
N GLY A 456 -7.23 -14.38 -11.43
CA GLY A 456 -8.17 -15.50 -11.43
C GLY A 456 -7.90 -16.43 -10.23
N PRO A 457 -8.75 -17.41 -9.92
CA PRO A 457 -8.41 -18.43 -8.93
C PRO A 457 -7.19 -19.19 -9.45
N GLY A 458 -6.02 -18.73 -9.02
CA GLY A 458 -4.69 -19.24 -9.37
C GLY A 458 -4.42 -20.55 -8.65
N ALA A 459 -5.34 -21.51 -8.82
CA ALA A 459 -5.13 -22.88 -8.43
C ALA A 459 -3.99 -23.42 -9.29
N VAL A 460 -3.04 -24.09 -8.65
CA VAL A 460 -2.14 -24.99 -9.37
C VAL A 460 -3.03 -26.09 -9.94
N THR A 461 -3.32 -26.04 -11.24
CA THR A 461 -4.18 -27.02 -11.88
C THR A 461 -3.50 -28.39 -11.90
N GLU A 462 -4.29 -29.46 -11.97
CA GLU A 462 -3.73 -30.82 -12.07
C GLU A 462 -2.75 -30.95 -13.24
N THR A 463 -3.02 -30.28 -14.37
CA THR A 463 -2.12 -30.22 -15.53
C THR A 463 -0.76 -29.62 -15.16
N ARG A 464 -0.74 -28.48 -14.45
CA ARG A 464 0.51 -27.82 -14.02
C ARG A 464 1.28 -28.64 -12.99
N LEU A 465 0.57 -29.37 -12.11
CA LEU A 465 1.21 -30.30 -11.17
C LEU A 465 1.94 -31.41 -11.92
N LYS A 466 1.30 -32.01 -12.94
CA LYS A 466 1.92 -33.04 -13.79
C LYS A 466 3.13 -32.50 -14.56
N GLU A 467 3.08 -31.27 -15.06
CA GLU A 467 4.20 -30.62 -15.78
C GLU A 467 5.45 -30.46 -14.91
N ILE A 468 5.30 -30.27 -13.60
CA ILE A 468 6.42 -30.22 -12.65
C ILE A 468 6.72 -31.59 -12.00
N GLY A 469 6.14 -32.67 -12.53
CA GLY A 469 6.40 -34.04 -12.07
C GLY A 469 5.70 -34.45 -10.78
N LEU A 470 4.63 -33.75 -10.36
CA LEU A 470 3.83 -34.10 -9.19
C LEU A 470 2.57 -34.88 -9.59
N ASP A 471 2.24 -35.94 -8.84
CA ASP A 471 1.02 -36.72 -9.01
C ASP A 471 -0.19 -36.01 -8.35
N PRO A 472 -1.15 -35.46 -9.11
CA PRO A 472 -2.30 -34.78 -8.56
C PRO A 472 -3.27 -35.71 -7.83
N THR A 473 -3.14 -37.04 -8.00
CA THR A 473 -3.97 -38.02 -7.28
C THR A 473 -3.41 -38.36 -5.90
N ASP A 474 -2.19 -37.93 -5.57
CA ASP A 474 -1.64 -38.11 -4.23
C ASP A 474 -2.57 -37.49 -3.18
N ARG A 475 -2.84 -38.25 -2.11
CA ARG A 475 -3.81 -37.84 -1.09
C ARG A 475 -3.34 -36.60 -0.34
N ARG A 476 -2.04 -36.53 0.00
CA ARG A 476 -1.49 -35.45 0.81
C ARG A 476 -1.40 -34.16 -0.01
N LEU A 477 -1.04 -34.27 -1.28
CA LEU A 477 -1.03 -33.15 -2.22
C LEU A 477 -2.44 -32.60 -2.42
N ARG A 478 -3.46 -33.44 -2.67
CA ARG A 478 -4.86 -32.99 -2.77
C ARG A 478 -5.35 -32.29 -1.51
N GLN A 479 -5.02 -32.82 -0.33
CA GLN A 479 -5.36 -32.17 0.93
C GLN A 479 -4.68 -30.81 1.07
N THR A 480 -3.41 -30.71 0.67
CA THR A 480 -2.63 -29.48 0.70
C THR A 480 -3.22 -28.44 -0.25
N MET A 481 -3.58 -28.84 -1.48
CA MET A 481 -4.23 -27.96 -2.45
C MET A 481 -5.58 -27.44 -1.95
N ALA A 482 -6.43 -28.31 -1.40
CA ALA A 482 -7.71 -27.87 -0.81
C ALA A 482 -7.51 -26.86 0.33
N LEU A 483 -6.49 -27.03 1.16
CA LEU A 483 -6.16 -26.09 2.24
C LEU A 483 -5.55 -24.79 1.72
N ILE A 484 -4.78 -24.84 0.63
CA ILE A 484 -4.25 -23.66 -0.06
C ILE A 484 -5.41 -22.83 -0.63
N ASP A 485 -6.41 -23.48 -1.22
CA ASP A 485 -7.59 -22.80 -1.76
C ASP A 485 -8.45 -22.22 -0.62
N GLU A 486 -8.63 -22.97 0.46
CA GLU A 486 -9.44 -22.57 1.62
C GLU A 486 -8.83 -21.39 2.40
N ILE A 487 -7.49 -21.25 2.45
CA ILE A 487 -6.82 -20.12 3.09
C ILE A 487 -6.75 -18.87 2.20
N GLN A 488 -7.04 -18.95 0.89
CA GLN A 488 -6.97 -17.77 0.01
C GLN A 488 -7.87 -16.66 0.55
N GLY A 489 -7.34 -15.45 0.63
CA GLY A 489 -8.07 -14.31 1.17
C GLY A 489 -8.11 -14.24 2.70
N PHE A 490 -7.53 -15.19 3.44
CA PHE A 490 -7.33 -15.02 4.89
C PHE A 490 -6.31 -13.90 5.16
N PRO A 491 -6.51 -13.09 6.21
CA PRO A 491 -5.54 -12.07 6.58
C PRO A 491 -4.37 -12.71 7.35
N ARG A 492 -3.15 -12.27 7.04
CA ARG A 492 -1.89 -12.77 7.63
C ARG A 492 -1.33 -11.84 8.71
N HIS A 493 -1.39 -10.53 8.45
CA HIS A 493 -0.95 -9.44 9.34
C HIS A 493 -1.42 -8.09 8.76
N LEU A 494 -1.34 -7.03 9.57
CA LEU A 494 -1.56 -5.65 9.15
C LEU A 494 -0.24 -5.00 8.71
N SER A 495 -0.22 -4.46 7.49
CA SER A 495 0.82 -3.52 7.04
C SER A 495 0.32 -2.08 7.17
N GLN A 496 1.21 -1.09 7.01
CA GLN A 496 0.80 0.30 6.87
C GLN A 496 0.33 0.56 5.43
N HIS A 497 -0.73 1.34 5.26
CA HIS A 497 -1.15 1.82 3.94
C HIS A 497 -0.11 2.78 3.37
N VAL A 498 -0.02 2.82 2.03
CA VAL A 498 1.04 3.56 1.33
C VAL A 498 0.87 5.08 1.35
N GLY A 499 -0.27 5.61 1.79
CA GLY A 499 -0.48 7.06 1.88
C GLY A 499 -1.76 7.52 2.57
N GLY A 500 -2.84 6.75 2.47
CA GLY A 500 -4.11 7.01 3.17
C GLY A 500 -3.99 7.31 4.65
N PHE A 501 -4.29 8.56 4.98
CA PHE A 501 -4.12 9.19 6.26
C PHE A 501 -5.46 9.72 6.76
N ILE A 502 -5.77 9.54 8.04
CA ILE A 502 -7.02 9.97 8.66
C ILE A 502 -6.69 11.06 9.67
N ILE A 503 -7.49 12.13 9.66
CA ILE A 503 -7.29 13.30 10.53
C ILE A 503 -8.64 13.70 11.11
N THR A 504 -8.78 13.70 12.44
CA THR A 504 -10.05 13.95 13.12
C THR A 504 -10.05 15.26 13.91
N GLU A 505 -11.22 15.88 14.08
CA GLU A 505 -11.38 17.01 15.01
C GLU A 505 -11.20 16.55 16.47
N GLY A 506 -11.95 15.50 16.85
CA GLY A 506 -11.78 14.82 18.12
C GLY A 506 -10.58 13.88 18.14
N ARG A 507 -10.49 13.06 19.19
CA ARG A 507 -9.47 12.02 19.31
C ARG A 507 -9.76 10.84 18.38
N LEU A 508 -8.79 10.48 17.53
CA LEU A 508 -8.88 9.33 16.64
C LEU A 508 -8.88 8.02 17.44
N ASP A 509 -8.14 7.98 18.56
CA ASP A 509 -8.08 6.83 19.47
C ASP A 509 -9.36 6.60 20.30
N GLU A 510 -10.43 7.37 20.05
CA GLU A 510 -11.80 7.13 20.54
C GLU A 510 -12.74 6.60 19.43
N LEU A 511 -12.37 6.78 18.15
CA LEU A 511 -13.08 6.18 17.01
C LEU A 511 -12.61 4.76 16.75
N CYS A 512 -11.30 4.53 16.80
CA CYS A 512 -10.69 3.23 16.61
C CYS A 512 -9.33 3.15 17.33
N PRO A 513 -8.82 1.95 17.68
CA PRO A 513 -7.51 1.83 18.30
C PRO A 513 -6.39 2.33 17.38
N ILE A 514 -5.32 2.86 17.98
CA ILE A 514 -4.11 3.28 17.29
C ILE A 514 -2.94 2.41 17.75
N GLU A 515 -2.09 1.95 16.81
CA GLU A 515 -0.86 1.21 17.11
C GLU A 515 0.37 1.85 16.46
N ASN A 516 1.56 1.53 16.97
CA ASN A 516 2.81 1.94 16.35
C ASN A 516 2.99 1.25 14.99
N ALA A 517 3.45 2.00 13.99
CA ALA A 517 3.93 1.39 12.75
C ALA A 517 5.33 0.78 12.96
N THR A 518 5.83 0.06 11.94
CA THR A 518 7.23 -0.43 11.94
C THR A 518 8.23 0.72 11.76
N MET A 519 7.81 1.77 11.05
CA MET A 519 8.59 3.00 10.96
C MET A 519 8.41 3.80 12.25
N GLU A 520 9.53 4.34 12.73
CA GLU A 520 9.57 5.20 13.91
C GLU A 520 8.62 6.40 13.77
N ASP A 521 8.02 6.80 14.88
CA ASP A 521 7.11 7.95 14.99
C ASP A 521 5.90 7.96 14.04
N ARG A 522 5.51 6.78 13.55
CA ARG A 522 4.27 6.61 12.79
C ARG A 522 3.25 5.79 13.57
N THR A 523 1.98 6.11 13.34
CA THR A 523 0.83 5.39 13.90
C THR A 523 -0.09 4.90 12.80
N VAL A 524 -0.66 3.72 13.00
CA VAL A 524 -1.65 3.12 12.12
C VAL A 524 -2.92 2.74 12.87
N ILE A 525 -4.06 2.80 12.19
CA ILE A 525 -5.34 2.27 12.67
C ILE A 525 -5.55 0.84 12.11
N PRO A 526 -6.36 -0.02 12.75
CA PRO A 526 -6.49 -1.42 12.36
C PRO A 526 -7.36 -1.66 11.11
N TRP A 527 -7.96 -0.61 10.55
CA TRP A 527 -8.89 -0.67 9.43
C TRP A 527 -8.21 -0.26 8.12
N ASP A 528 -8.54 -0.98 7.05
CA ASP A 528 -8.07 -0.64 5.71
C ASP A 528 -9.01 0.33 4.98
N LYS A 529 -8.68 0.61 3.71
CA LYS A 529 -9.45 1.52 2.85
C LYS A 529 -10.93 1.14 2.78
N ASP A 530 -11.25 -0.14 2.55
CA ASP A 530 -12.64 -0.56 2.35
C ASP A 530 -13.43 -0.47 3.67
N ASP A 531 -12.75 -0.74 4.79
CA ASP A 531 -13.31 -0.61 6.13
C ASP A 531 -13.66 0.87 6.44
N ILE A 532 -12.75 1.83 6.18
CA ILE A 532 -13.00 3.25 6.46
C ILE A 532 -14.01 3.88 5.50
N ASP A 533 -14.02 3.46 4.24
CA ASP A 533 -15.00 3.90 3.23
C ASP A 533 -16.42 3.46 3.66
N THR A 534 -16.55 2.23 4.20
CA THR A 534 -17.81 1.72 4.76
C THR A 534 -18.33 2.59 5.90
N LEU A 535 -17.43 3.07 6.75
CA LEU A 535 -17.74 3.94 7.90
C LEU A 535 -17.84 5.42 7.53
N LYS A 536 -17.64 5.78 6.25
CA LYS A 536 -17.65 7.17 5.73
C LYS A 536 -16.63 8.08 6.43
N ILE A 537 -15.48 7.52 6.79
CA ILE A 537 -14.35 8.27 7.36
C ILE A 537 -13.55 8.89 6.21
N LEU A 538 -13.27 10.20 6.28
CA LEU A 538 -12.45 10.87 5.25
C LEU A 538 -10.99 10.47 5.39
N LYS A 539 -10.33 10.30 4.24
CA LYS A 539 -8.89 10.12 4.15
C LYS A 539 -8.26 11.16 3.24
N VAL A 540 -7.00 11.46 3.52
CA VAL A 540 -6.10 12.19 2.61
C VAL A 540 -5.00 11.23 2.22
N ASP A 541 -4.78 11.02 0.93
CA ASP A 541 -3.75 10.11 0.46
C ASP A 541 -2.43 10.87 0.24
N ILE A 542 -1.50 10.71 1.19
CA ILE A 542 -0.12 11.24 1.14
C ILE A 542 0.77 10.22 0.43
N LEU A 543 0.83 10.29 -0.89
CA LEU A 543 1.46 9.27 -1.72
C LEU A 543 2.92 9.63 -2.03
N ALA A 544 3.71 8.62 -2.39
CA ALA A 544 5.10 8.80 -2.80
C ALA A 544 5.26 8.46 -4.28
N LEU A 545 5.97 9.30 -5.02
CA LEU A 545 6.31 9.05 -6.41
C LEU A 545 7.81 9.26 -6.64
N GLY A 546 8.52 8.17 -6.97
CA GLY A 546 9.98 8.21 -7.18
C GLY A 546 10.41 9.16 -8.31
N MET A 547 9.56 9.34 -9.33
CA MET A 547 9.88 10.25 -10.44
C MET A 547 9.94 11.72 -9.99
N LEU A 548 9.16 12.13 -8.98
CA LEU A 548 9.26 13.48 -8.43
C LEU A 548 10.63 13.69 -7.77
N SER A 549 11.14 12.67 -7.05
CA SER A 549 12.50 12.71 -6.49
C SER A 549 13.57 12.79 -7.59
N CYS A 550 13.42 12.00 -8.66
CA CYS A 550 14.31 12.05 -9.83
C CYS A 550 14.32 13.45 -10.47
N ILE A 551 13.15 14.01 -10.76
CA ILE A 551 13.03 15.34 -11.37
C ILE A 551 13.62 16.42 -10.45
N ARG A 552 13.35 16.38 -9.14
CA ARG A 552 13.94 17.34 -8.19
C ARG A 552 15.46 17.26 -8.18
N LYS A 553 16.03 16.05 -8.12
CA LYS A 553 17.49 15.85 -8.19
C LYS A 553 18.06 16.37 -9.49
N ALA A 554 17.39 16.14 -10.62
CA ALA A 554 17.80 16.68 -11.91
C ALA A 554 17.76 18.21 -11.95
N PHE A 555 16.70 18.85 -11.42
CA PHE A 555 16.65 20.32 -11.31
C PHE A 555 17.75 20.87 -10.41
N THR A 556 18.06 20.21 -9.29
CA THR A 556 19.18 20.59 -8.42
C THR A 556 20.52 20.50 -9.15
N LEU A 557 20.73 19.44 -9.95
CA LEU A 557 21.94 19.28 -10.76
C LEU A 557 22.02 20.33 -11.89
N LEU A 558 20.90 20.69 -12.53
CA LEU A 558 20.85 21.76 -13.54
C LEU A 558 21.18 23.12 -12.92
N GLU A 559 20.67 23.41 -11.74
CA GLU A 559 21.01 24.61 -10.98
C GLU A 559 22.50 24.65 -10.61
N ASN A 560 23.05 23.54 -10.11
CA ASN A 560 24.44 23.46 -9.68
C ASN A 560 25.46 23.56 -10.83
N HIS A 561 25.17 22.93 -11.98
CA HIS A 561 26.13 22.83 -13.08
C HIS A 561 25.86 23.79 -14.24
N HIS A 562 24.61 24.21 -14.44
CA HIS A 562 24.21 25.08 -15.54
C HIS A 562 23.57 26.39 -15.08
N HIS A 563 23.37 26.60 -13.77
CA HIS A 563 22.72 27.79 -13.20
C HIS A 563 21.32 28.06 -13.77
N GLN A 564 20.61 26.97 -14.11
CA GLN A 564 19.26 27.02 -14.65
C GLN A 564 18.25 26.56 -13.60
N HIS A 565 17.32 27.43 -13.24
CA HIS A 565 16.26 27.13 -12.28
C HIS A 565 14.96 26.75 -12.99
N PHE A 566 14.55 25.50 -12.83
CA PHE A 566 13.30 24.98 -13.37
C PHE A 566 12.36 24.49 -12.28
N THR A 567 11.07 24.58 -12.57
CA THR A 567 9.98 23.96 -11.84
C THR A 567 9.13 23.19 -12.85
N LEU A 568 8.23 22.32 -12.38
CA LEU A 568 7.27 21.65 -13.28
C LEU A 568 6.42 22.63 -14.11
N ALA A 569 6.20 23.86 -13.61
CA ALA A 569 5.41 24.88 -14.28
C ALA A 569 6.23 25.79 -15.22
N THR A 570 7.56 25.84 -15.07
CA THR A 570 8.44 26.74 -15.84
C THR A 570 9.28 26.03 -16.90
N LEU A 571 9.15 24.70 -17.02
CA LEU A 571 9.75 23.96 -18.13
C LEU A 571 9.24 24.50 -19.48
N PRO A 572 10.09 24.62 -20.50
CA PRO A 572 9.67 25.08 -21.82
C PRO A 572 8.53 24.19 -22.35
N PRO A 573 7.34 24.71 -22.65
CA PRO A 573 6.24 23.91 -23.15
C PRO A 573 6.44 23.57 -24.63
N GLU A 574 5.91 22.43 -25.05
CA GLU A 574 5.83 22.03 -26.46
C GLU A 574 7.16 21.98 -27.24
N ASP A 575 8.25 21.56 -26.60
CA ASP A 575 9.57 21.41 -27.24
C ASP A 575 9.57 20.30 -28.32
N PRO A 576 9.81 20.66 -29.60
CA PRO A 576 9.79 19.68 -30.69
C PRO A 576 10.87 18.59 -30.57
N GLU A 577 12.04 18.89 -30.00
CA GLU A 577 13.13 17.91 -29.89
C GLU A 577 12.82 16.79 -28.89
N THR A 578 12.14 17.13 -27.80
CA THR A 578 11.62 16.16 -26.83
C THR A 578 10.66 15.18 -27.51
N TYR A 579 9.72 15.67 -28.33
CA TYR A 579 8.81 14.80 -29.07
C TYR A 579 9.52 13.96 -30.14
N ARG A 580 10.52 14.52 -30.84
CA ARG A 580 11.33 13.76 -31.81
C ARG A 580 12.09 12.61 -31.14
N MET A 581 12.62 12.81 -29.94
CA MET A 581 13.25 11.75 -29.15
C MET A 581 12.26 10.63 -28.85
N LEU A 582 11.08 10.98 -28.32
CA LEU A 582 10.02 10.01 -28.01
C LEU A 582 9.57 9.25 -29.27
N CYS A 583 9.44 9.91 -30.42
CA CYS A 583 9.12 9.25 -31.70
C CYS A 583 10.13 8.16 -32.10
N ARG A 584 11.38 8.23 -31.63
CA ARG A 584 12.41 7.19 -31.86
C ARG A 584 12.36 6.05 -30.84
N ALA A 585 11.36 6.05 -29.94
CA ALA A 585 11.26 5.16 -28.79
C ALA A 585 12.43 5.28 -27.80
N ASP A 586 13.12 6.41 -27.80
CA ASP A 586 14.21 6.69 -26.89
C ASP A 586 13.67 7.21 -25.55
N SER A 587 13.10 6.29 -24.78
CA SER A 587 12.32 6.60 -23.57
C SER A 587 12.72 5.76 -22.35
N LEU A 588 13.90 5.14 -22.37
CA LEU A 588 14.43 4.43 -21.20
C LEU A 588 14.49 5.37 -19.99
N GLY A 589 13.90 4.96 -18.87
CA GLY A 589 13.82 5.75 -17.63
C GLY A 589 12.78 6.87 -17.64
N VAL A 590 12.18 7.19 -18.78
CA VAL A 590 11.14 8.23 -18.90
C VAL A 590 9.84 7.71 -18.28
N PHE A 591 9.21 8.53 -17.44
CA PHE A 591 8.03 8.14 -16.68
C PHE A 591 6.90 7.62 -17.56
N GLN A 592 6.25 6.53 -17.17
CA GLN A 592 5.06 5.91 -17.82
C GLN A 592 5.21 5.43 -19.28
N VAL A 593 6.26 5.84 -20.02
CA VAL A 593 6.43 5.55 -21.45
C VAL A 593 7.69 4.72 -21.76
N GLU A 594 8.23 4.03 -20.76
CA GLU A 594 9.47 3.23 -20.86
C GLU A 594 9.24 1.71 -21.06
N SER A 595 8.02 1.21 -20.89
CA SER A 595 7.74 -0.23 -21.05
C SER A 595 7.89 -0.67 -22.51
N ARG A 596 8.19 -1.94 -22.77
CA ARG A 596 8.36 -2.45 -24.15
C ARG A 596 7.16 -2.17 -25.06
N ALA A 597 5.94 -2.32 -24.54
CA ALA A 597 4.73 -2.03 -25.29
C ALA A 597 4.58 -0.52 -25.60
N GLN A 598 4.91 0.33 -24.62
CA GLN A 598 4.92 1.79 -24.77
C GLN A 598 5.98 2.24 -25.80
N MET A 599 7.22 1.76 -25.66
CA MET A 599 8.32 2.01 -26.61
C MET A 599 7.97 1.58 -28.03
N ASN A 600 7.33 0.42 -28.22
CA ASN A 600 6.90 -0.02 -29.55
C ASN A 600 5.76 0.83 -30.14
N PHE A 601 4.96 1.48 -29.30
CA PHE A 601 3.85 2.30 -29.74
C PHE A 601 4.28 3.73 -30.11
N LEU A 602 5.27 4.31 -29.42
CA LEU A 602 5.72 5.68 -29.65
C LEU A 602 6.08 5.98 -31.13
N PRO A 603 6.87 5.16 -31.86
CA PRO A 603 7.20 5.41 -33.27
C PRO A 603 6.00 5.31 -34.22
N ARG A 604 4.97 4.58 -33.81
CA ARG A 604 3.74 4.39 -34.59
C ARG A 604 2.77 5.55 -34.39
N MET A 605 2.72 6.07 -33.17
CA MET A 605 1.82 7.16 -32.78
C MET A 605 2.36 8.54 -33.14
N LYS A 606 3.70 8.70 -33.08
CA LYS A 606 4.43 9.94 -33.41
C LYS A 606 3.86 11.14 -32.65
N PRO A 607 4.10 11.24 -31.32
CA PRO A 607 3.63 12.37 -30.53
C PRO A 607 4.21 13.69 -31.07
N LYS A 608 3.41 14.76 -31.06
CA LYS A 608 3.76 16.09 -31.55
C LYS A 608 3.35 17.22 -30.60
N CYS A 609 2.47 16.94 -29.65
CA CYS A 609 2.01 17.92 -28.66
C CYS A 609 1.79 17.27 -27.29
N PHE A 610 1.55 18.08 -26.26
CA PHE A 610 1.36 17.59 -24.90
C PHE A 610 0.21 16.60 -24.78
N TYR A 611 -0.89 16.86 -25.48
CA TYR A 611 -2.09 16.02 -25.43
C TYR A 611 -1.85 14.61 -25.99
N ASP A 612 -0.89 14.45 -26.91
CA ASP A 612 -0.46 13.12 -27.37
C ASP A 612 0.13 12.30 -26.21
N LEU A 613 0.86 12.91 -25.28
CA LEU A 613 1.38 12.22 -24.08
C LEU A 613 0.25 11.80 -23.13
N VAL A 614 -0.83 12.61 -23.03
CA VAL A 614 -2.04 12.25 -22.27
C VAL A 614 -2.65 10.96 -22.83
N ILE A 615 -2.78 10.86 -24.15
CA ILE A 615 -3.24 9.65 -24.84
C ILE A 615 -2.29 8.48 -24.58
N GLN A 616 -0.97 8.71 -24.68
CA GLN A 616 0.05 7.68 -24.50
C GLN A 616 -0.04 6.98 -23.14
N VAL A 617 -0.25 7.76 -22.06
CA VAL A 617 -0.40 7.26 -20.69
C VAL A 617 -1.68 6.41 -20.52
N ALA A 618 -2.72 6.70 -21.30
CA ALA A 618 -4.01 6.04 -21.19
C ALA A 618 -4.15 4.79 -22.07
N ILE A 619 -3.60 4.79 -23.28
CA ILE A 619 -3.99 3.85 -24.34
C ILE A 619 -3.37 2.45 -24.23
N ILE A 620 -2.14 2.30 -23.73
CA ILE A 620 -1.48 0.97 -23.66
C ILE A 620 -1.87 0.26 -22.37
N ARG A 621 -3.08 -0.32 -22.37
CA ARG A 621 -3.68 -1.04 -21.25
C ARG A 621 -4.54 -2.21 -21.76
N PRO A 622 -4.81 -3.24 -20.94
CA PRO A 622 -5.62 -4.38 -21.35
C PRO A 622 -6.98 -4.00 -21.93
N GLY A 623 -7.68 -3.01 -21.35
CA GLY A 623 -8.98 -2.56 -21.84
C GLY A 623 -8.98 -2.02 -23.27
N PRO A 624 -8.29 -0.91 -23.57
CA PRO A 624 -8.20 -0.37 -24.92
C PRO A 624 -7.64 -1.37 -25.95
N ILE A 625 -6.77 -2.30 -25.53
CA ILE A 625 -6.26 -3.38 -26.40
C ILE A 625 -7.37 -4.40 -26.70
N GLN A 626 -8.12 -4.83 -25.69
CA GLN A 626 -9.24 -5.78 -25.83
C GLN A 626 -10.43 -5.16 -26.56
N GLY A 627 -10.67 -3.86 -26.40
CA GLY A 627 -11.73 -3.10 -27.06
C GLY A 627 -11.39 -2.62 -28.47
N ASP A 628 -10.30 -3.10 -29.08
CA ASP A 628 -9.79 -2.72 -30.40
C ASP A 628 -9.73 -1.20 -30.65
N MET A 629 -9.31 -0.42 -29.64
CA MET A 629 -9.24 1.05 -29.73
C MET A 629 -7.89 1.54 -30.29
N VAL A 630 -6.83 0.75 -30.10
CA VAL A 630 -5.46 1.11 -30.46
C VAL A 630 -5.27 1.19 -31.98
N HIS A 631 -5.77 0.20 -32.72
CA HIS A 631 -5.59 0.12 -34.17
C HIS A 631 -6.35 1.22 -34.94
N PRO A 632 -7.64 1.48 -34.68
CA PRO A 632 -8.36 2.60 -35.30
C PRO A 632 -7.70 3.95 -35.03
N PHE A 633 -7.26 4.20 -33.79
CA PHE A 633 -6.56 5.43 -33.44
C PHE A 633 -5.29 5.61 -34.28
N LEU A 634 -4.45 4.56 -34.38
CA LEU A 634 -3.22 4.61 -35.17
C LEU A 634 -3.47 4.78 -36.68
N ARG A 635 -4.48 4.11 -37.26
CA ARG A 635 -4.81 4.25 -38.68
C ARG A 635 -5.22 5.68 -38.99
N ARG A 636 -6.09 6.27 -38.17
CA ARG A 636 -6.55 7.66 -38.30
C ARG A 636 -5.40 8.65 -38.11
N ARG A 637 -4.57 8.44 -37.09
CA ARG A 637 -3.37 9.25 -36.82
C ARG A 637 -2.38 9.25 -37.97
N ASN A 638 -2.22 8.11 -38.65
CA ASN A 638 -1.34 7.95 -39.81
C ASN A 638 -2.01 8.32 -41.15
N GLY A 639 -3.25 8.82 -41.14
CA GLY A 639 -3.99 9.18 -42.36
C GLY A 639 -4.43 7.99 -43.22
N GLN A 640 -4.38 6.76 -42.68
CA GLN A 640 -4.82 5.53 -43.35
C GLN A 640 -6.34 5.34 -43.30
N GLU A 641 -7.02 6.06 -42.40
CA GLU A 641 -8.48 6.06 -42.21
C GLU A 641 -8.94 7.50 -42.02
N LYS A 642 -9.97 7.95 -42.75
CA LYS A 642 -10.51 9.30 -42.60
C LYS A 642 -11.26 9.42 -41.29
N VAL A 643 -10.99 10.47 -40.52
CA VAL A 643 -11.76 10.79 -39.31
C VAL A 643 -13.13 11.34 -39.74
N SER A 644 -14.20 10.66 -39.38
CA SER A 644 -15.58 11.12 -39.57
C SER A 644 -16.33 11.09 -38.25
N PHE A 645 -17.05 12.17 -37.95
CA PHE A 645 -17.92 12.27 -36.78
C PHE A 645 -19.39 12.23 -37.23
N PRO A 646 -20.27 11.51 -36.52
CA PRO A 646 -21.69 11.44 -36.87
C PRO A 646 -22.45 12.73 -36.55
N SER A 647 -21.90 13.62 -35.72
CA SER A 647 -22.42 14.97 -35.46
C SER A 647 -21.31 15.92 -35.03
N ASP A 648 -21.53 17.22 -35.18
CA ASP A 648 -20.62 18.27 -34.70
C ASP A 648 -20.46 18.23 -33.18
N GLU A 649 -21.53 17.90 -32.46
CA GLU A 649 -21.55 17.83 -31.00
C GLU A 649 -20.65 16.69 -30.48
N LEU A 650 -20.76 15.48 -31.04
CA LEU A 650 -19.86 14.36 -30.72
C LEU A 650 -18.44 14.61 -31.25
N GLY A 651 -18.31 15.36 -32.35
CA GLY A 651 -17.02 15.84 -32.85
C GLY A 651 -16.25 16.68 -31.83
N ARG A 652 -16.93 17.51 -31.03
CA ARG A 652 -16.29 18.29 -29.95
C ARG A 652 -15.75 17.41 -28.83
N VAL A 653 -16.38 16.27 -28.54
CA VAL A 653 -15.96 15.34 -27.49
C VAL A 653 -14.82 14.44 -27.94
N LEU A 654 -14.90 13.92 -29.16
CA LEU A 654 -13.97 12.90 -29.68
C LEU A 654 -12.89 13.46 -30.62
N GLY A 655 -12.94 14.76 -30.92
CA GLY A 655 -12.01 15.41 -31.84
C GLY A 655 -10.55 15.21 -31.47
N LYS A 656 -10.21 15.43 -30.19
CA LYS A 656 -8.85 15.28 -29.66
C LYS A 656 -8.32 13.84 -29.70
N THR A 657 -9.21 12.85 -29.76
CA THR A 657 -8.86 11.41 -29.81
C THR A 657 -9.20 10.78 -31.17
N LEU A 658 -9.36 11.60 -32.21
CA LEU A 658 -9.59 11.16 -33.59
C LEU A 658 -10.81 10.24 -33.73
N GLY A 659 -11.89 10.53 -33.00
CA GLY A 659 -13.13 9.74 -33.09
C GLY A 659 -13.09 8.40 -32.35
N VAL A 660 -12.08 8.15 -31.53
CA VAL A 660 -11.98 6.95 -30.69
C VAL A 660 -12.19 7.37 -29.23
N PRO A 661 -13.19 6.87 -28.50
CA PRO A 661 -13.29 7.13 -27.07
C PRO A 661 -12.11 6.44 -26.40
N LEU A 662 -11.34 7.16 -25.57
CA LEU A 662 -10.18 6.64 -24.84
C LEU A 662 -10.26 6.88 -23.34
N PHE A 663 -11.08 7.84 -22.91
CA PHE A 663 -11.19 8.26 -21.50
C PHE A 663 -12.59 8.03 -20.93
N GLN A 664 -12.66 7.86 -19.62
CA GLN A 664 -13.94 7.76 -18.90
C GLN A 664 -14.79 9.02 -19.07
N GLU A 665 -14.19 10.20 -18.98
CA GLU A 665 -14.86 11.49 -19.15
C GLU A 665 -15.49 11.61 -20.55
N GLN A 666 -14.83 11.10 -21.60
CA GLN A 666 -15.38 11.06 -22.95
C GLN A 666 -16.60 10.11 -23.05
N ALA A 667 -16.52 8.93 -22.43
CA ALA A 667 -17.64 8.00 -22.38
C ALA A 667 -18.88 8.62 -21.70
N MET A 668 -18.67 9.35 -20.60
CA MET A 668 -19.74 10.09 -19.92
C MET A 668 -20.31 11.20 -20.80
N GLN A 669 -19.46 11.97 -21.47
CA GLN A 669 -19.90 13.03 -22.39
C GLN A 669 -20.66 12.48 -23.61
N ILE A 670 -20.29 11.29 -24.11
CA ILE A 670 -21.08 10.60 -25.14
C ILE A 670 -22.48 10.28 -24.62
N ALA A 671 -22.63 9.82 -23.38
CA ALA A 671 -23.96 9.55 -22.81
C ALA A 671 -24.78 10.83 -22.63
N ILE A 672 -24.16 11.93 -22.17
CA ILE A 672 -24.84 13.21 -21.96
C ILE A 672 -25.25 13.83 -23.30
N VAL A 673 -24.28 14.02 -24.20
CA VAL A 673 -24.49 14.70 -25.49
C VAL A 673 -25.22 13.80 -26.48
N GLY A 674 -24.82 12.53 -26.59
CA GLY A 674 -25.36 11.58 -27.55
C GLY A 674 -26.71 10.98 -27.14
N ALA A 675 -26.89 10.61 -25.86
CA ALA A 675 -28.11 9.94 -25.37
C ALA A 675 -29.03 10.81 -24.51
N GLY A 676 -28.62 12.06 -24.21
CA GLY A 676 -29.41 12.99 -23.40
C GLY A 676 -29.47 12.62 -21.92
N PHE A 677 -28.43 11.98 -21.39
CA PHE A 677 -28.32 11.69 -19.97
C PHE A 677 -28.01 12.97 -19.18
N THR A 678 -28.48 13.07 -17.94
CA THR A 678 -27.94 14.05 -17.01
C THR A 678 -26.50 13.66 -16.59
N PRO A 679 -25.65 14.60 -16.12
CA PRO A 679 -24.33 14.27 -15.59
C PRO A 679 -24.36 13.19 -14.49
N GLU A 680 -25.41 13.19 -13.67
CA GLU A 680 -25.65 12.21 -12.61
C GLU A 680 -26.02 10.82 -13.14
N GLU A 681 -26.85 10.74 -14.19
CA GLU A 681 -27.16 9.49 -14.89
C GLU A 681 -25.91 8.89 -15.55
N ALA A 682 -25.05 9.72 -16.14
CA ALA A 682 -23.81 9.28 -16.76
C ALA A 682 -22.81 8.69 -15.75
N ASP A 683 -22.69 9.28 -14.55
CA ASP A 683 -21.83 8.69 -13.49
C ASP A 683 -22.44 7.41 -12.90
N ARG A 684 -23.78 7.31 -12.80
CA ARG A 684 -24.45 6.06 -12.42
C ARG A 684 -24.19 4.94 -13.42
N LEU A 685 -24.29 5.22 -14.72
CA LEU A 685 -23.94 4.27 -15.78
C LEU A 685 -22.49 3.75 -15.59
N ARG A 686 -21.53 4.67 -15.44
CA ARG A 686 -20.11 4.31 -15.24
C ARG A 686 -19.90 3.36 -14.05
N ARG A 687 -20.56 3.60 -12.91
CA ARG A 687 -20.43 2.74 -11.71
C ARG A 687 -21.00 1.35 -11.93
N SER A 688 -22.20 1.27 -12.51
CA SER A 688 -22.85 0.00 -12.83
C SER A 688 -21.97 -0.89 -13.73
N LEU A 689 -21.27 -0.27 -14.69
CA LEU A 689 -20.33 -0.96 -15.59
C LEU A 689 -19.06 -1.45 -14.87
N ALA A 690 -18.62 -0.79 -13.80
CA ALA A 690 -17.50 -1.26 -12.99
C ALA A 690 -17.87 -2.45 -12.09
N THR A 691 -19.12 -2.52 -11.63
CA THR A 691 -19.66 -3.62 -10.80
C THR A 691 -20.17 -4.82 -11.59
N PHE A 692 -20.02 -4.78 -12.92
CA PHE A 692 -20.58 -5.74 -13.88
C PHE A 692 -20.35 -7.23 -13.54
N LYS A 693 -19.21 -7.59 -12.93
CA LYS A 693 -18.96 -8.98 -12.52
C LYS A 693 -19.82 -9.47 -11.33
N LYS A 694 -20.54 -8.58 -10.64
CA LYS A 694 -21.23 -8.89 -9.39
C LYS A 694 -22.75 -8.73 -9.43
N HIS A 695 -23.33 -7.82 -10.22
CA HIS A 695 -24.78 -7.54 -10.21
C HIS A 695 -25.33 -7.18 -11.60
N GLY A 696 -26.43 -7.81 -12.02
CA GLY A 696 -27.01 -7.77 -13.37
C GLY A 696 -27.87 -6.55 -13.72
N SER A 697 -27.47 -5.32 -13.37
CA SER A 697 -28.28 -4.09 -13.55
C SER A 697 -27.99 -3.28 -14.83
N VAL A 698 -27.31 -3.85 -15.84
CA VAL A 698 -26.82 -3.09 -17.02
C VAL A 698 -27.87 -2.92 -18.13
N SER A 699 -28.86 -3.81 -18.22
CA SER A 699 -29.86 -3.79 -19.29
C SER A 699 -30.71 -2.51 -19.31
N GLU A 700 -31.03 -1.95 -18.13
CA GLU A 700 -31.82 -0.71 -18.02
C GLU A 700 -31.08 0.49 -18.64
N PHE A 701 -29.78 0.63 -18.36
CA PHE A 701 -28.99 1.72 -18.91
C PHE A 701 -28.69 1.54 -20.40
N HIS A 702 -28.56 0.30 -20.87
CA HIS A 702 -28.43 -0.01 -22.29
C HIS A 702 -29.62 0.55 -23.07
N ASP A 703 -30.84 0.19 -22.67
CA ASP A 703 -32.05 0.58 -23.40
C ASP A 703 -32.26 2.10 -23.36
N ARG A 704 -32.00 2.73 -22.20
CA ARG A 704 -32.07 4.19 -22.06
C ARG A 704 -31.06 4.92 -22.94
N PHE A 705 -29.85 4.39 -23.07
CA PHE A 705 -28.77 4.96 -23.89
C PHE A 705 -29.10 4.86 -25.39
N ILE A 706 -29.46 3.67 -25.86
CA ILE A 706 -29.79 3.44 -27.27
C ILE A 706 -31.02 4.27 -27.67
N GLY A 707 -32.09 4.25 -26.87
CA GLY A 707 -33.29 5.03 -27.15
C GLY A 707 -33.01 6.54 -27.22
N GLY A 708 -32.13 7.05 -26.34
CA GLY A 708 -31.71 8.45 -26.35
C GLY A 708 -30.93 8.85 -27.61
N MET A 709 -30.03 7.98 -28.09
CA MET A 709 -29.28 8.22 -29.32
C MET A 709 -30.18 8.18 -30.56
N LEU A 710 -31.09 7.22 -30.65
CA LEU A 710 -32.04 7.13 -31.76
C LEU A 710 -32.96 8.35 -31.83
N ALA A 711 -33.43 8.85 -30.68
CA ALA A 711 -34.25 10.06 -30.61
C ALA A 711 -33.53 11.33 -31.11
N LYS A 712 -32.18 11.34 -31.06
CA LYS A 712 -31.35 12.42 -31.61
C LYS A 712 -30.90 12.19 -33.06
N GLY A 713 -31.40 11.14 -33.72
CA GLY A 713 -31.15 10.85 -35.13
C GLY A 713 -29.85 10.11 -35.43
N TYR A 714 -29.22 9.48 -34.43
CA TYR A 714 -28.04 8.65 -34.64
C TYR A 714 -28.42 7.27 -35.21
N ASP A 715 -27.54 6.70 -36.04
CA ASP A 715 -27.70 5.37 -36.63
C ASP A 715 -27.71 4.26 -35.54
N PRO A 716 -28.59 3.24 -35.65
CA PRO A 716 -28.69 2.16 -34.66
C PRO A 716 -27.37 1.39 -34.45
N ASP A 717 -26.65 1.08 -35.54
CA ASP A 717 -25.39 0.34 -35.42
C ASP A 717 -24.31 1.20 -34.77
N PHE A 718 -24.36 2.52 -34.99
CA PHE A 718 -23.49 3.46 -34.28
C PHE A 718 -23.78 3.51 -32.78
N ALA A 719 -25.05 3.60 -32.38
CA ALA A 719 -25.44 3.61 -30.98
C ALA A 719 -25.00 2.33 -30.25
N GLN A 720 -25.18 1.16 -30.89
CA GLN A 720 -24.76 -0.13 -30.35
C GLN A 720 -23.24 -0.22 -30.17
N ARG A 721 -22.46 0.26 -31.16
CA ARG A 721 -21.00 0.32 -31.06
C ARG A 721 -20.53 1.25 -29.95
N CYS A 722 -21.15 2.42 -29.79
CA CYS A 722 -20.82 3.34 -28.71
C CYS A 722 -21.07 2.72 -27.35
N PHE A 723 -22.20 2.03 -27.15
CA PHE A 723 -22.49 1.37 -25.89
C PHE A 723 -21.51 0.23 -25.60
N ALA A 724 -21.22 -0.63 -26.57
CA ALA A 724 -20.23 -1.71 -26.41
C ALA A 724 -18.81 -1.18 -26.07
N GLN A 725 -18.42 -0.04 -26.65
CA GLN A 725 -17.18 0.63 -26.26
C GLN A 725 -17.24 1.11 -24.80
N ILE A 726 -18.33 1.76 -24.39
CA ILE A 726 -18.59 2.21 -23.01
C ILE A 726 -18.59 1.04 -22.01
N GLU A 727 -19.15 -0.12 -22.36
CA GLU A 727 -19.07 -1.33 -21.53
C GLU A 727 -17.62 -1.79 -21.32
N GLY A 728 -16.82 -1.77 -22.39
CA GLY A 728 -15.38 -2.02 -22.30
C GLY A 728 -14.63 -1.07 -21.35
N PHE A 729 -15.12 0.17 -21.20
CA PHE A 729 -14.59 1.16 -20.24
C PHE A 729 -14.94 0.85 -18.78
N GLY A 730 -16.02 0.11 -18.49
CA GLY A 730 -16.41 -0.24 -17.12
C GLY A 730 -15.31 -0.96 -16.36
N SER A 731 -14.56 -1.81 -17.05
CA SER A 731 -13.51 -2.65 -16.44
C SER A 731 -12.11 -2.00 -16.46
N TYR A 732 -11.84 -1.09 -17.39
CA TYR A 732 -10.46 -0.65 -17.70
C TYR A 732 -10.32 0.82 -18.12
N GLY A 733 -11.41 1.59 -18.05
CA GLY A 733 -11.37 2.98 -18.49
C GLY A 733 -10.43 3.81 -17.65
N PHE A 734 -9.72 4.73 -18.30
CA PHE A 734 -8.76 5.59 -17.63
C PHE A 734 -9.24 7.04 -17.54
N PRO A 735 -9.06 7.72 -16.39
CA PRO A 735 -9.43 9.12 -16.27
C PRO A 735 -8.53 10.05 -17.08
N GLU A 736 -9.12 10.97 -17.84
CA GLU A 736 -8.40 11.99 -18.61
C GLU A 736 -7.59 12.92 -17.70
N SER A 737 -8.23 13.40 -16.62
CA SER A 737 -7.63 14.23 -15.56
C SER A 737 -6.37 13.63 -14.94
N HIS A 738 -6.42 12.34 -14.63
CA HIS A 738 -5.28 11.62 -14.08
C HIS A 738 -4.19 11.43 -15.16
N ALA A 739 -4.56 11.10 -16.39
CA ALA A 739 -3.62 10.98 -17.51
C ALA A 739 -2.89 12.29 -17.78
N ALA A 740 -3.59 13.42 -17.74
CA ALA A 740 -3.02 14.74 -17.97
C ALA A 740 -2.01 15.12 -16.88
N SER A 741 -2.33 14.81 -15.62
CA SER A 741 -1.40 15.00 -14.50
C SER A 741 -0.11 14.21 -14.72
N PHE A 742 -0.20 12.92 -15.05
CA PHE A 742 0.98 12.09 -15.27
C PHE A 742 1.76 12.48 -16.54
N ALA A 743 1.08 12.91 -17.60
CA ALA A 743 1.70 13.38 -18.83
C ALA A 743 2.67 14.55 -18.59
N LEU A 744 2.42 15.41 -17.60
CA LEU A 744 3.37 16.46 -17.21
C LEU A 744 4.71 15.88 -16.73
N LEU A 745 4.69 14.79 -15.96
CA LEU A 745 5.91 14.11 -15.52
C LEU A 745 6.58 13.33 -16.64
N VAL A 746 5.79 12.78 -17.57
CA VAL A 746 6.33 12.20 -18.81
C VAL A 746 7.10 13.26 -19.58
N TYR A 747 6.49 14.42 -19.80
CA TYR A 747 7.12 15.54 -20.50
C TYR A 747 8.38 16.03 -19.77
N ALA A 748 8.30 16.27 -18.46
CA ALA A 748 9.43 16.74 -17.67
C ALA A 748 10.61 15.77 -17.72
N SER A 749 10.38 14.47 -17.48
CA SER A 749 11.44 13.47 -17.54
C SER A 749 12.01 13.29 -18.95
N ALA A 750 11.17 13.35 -20.00
CA ALA A 750 11.61 13.29 -21.38
C ALA A 750 12.44 14.52 -21.80
N TRP A 751 12.04 15.71 -21.37
CA TRP A 751 12.75 16.96 -21.65
C TRP A 751 14.14 16.95 -21.02
N ILE A 752 14.23 16.56 -19.74
CA ILE A 752 15.53 16.45 -19.05
C ILE A 752 16.41 15.40 -19.72
N LYS A 753 15.85 14.22 -20.07
CA LYS A 753 16.60 13.19 -20.80
C LYS A 753 17.14 13.71 -22.13
N ARG A 754 16.30 14.42 -22.89
CA ARG A 754 16.68 14.90 -24.22
C ARG A 754 17.80 15.94 -24.16
N HIS A 755 17.69 16.92 -23.28
CA HIS A 755 18.59 18.07 -23.26
C HIS A 755 19.80 17.83 -22.35
N HIS A 756 19.67 16.99 -21.32
CA HIS A 756 20.69 16.73 -20.31
C HIS A 756 20.76 15.25 -19.91
N PRO A 757 21.12 14.34 -20.84
CA PRO A 757 21.09 12.89 -20.61
C PRO A 757 21.96 12.44 -19.42
N GLY A 758 23.12 13.07 -19.20
CA GLY A 758 24.00 12.77 -18.07
C GLY A 758 23.36 13.12 -16.72
N ILE A 759 22.74 14.30 -16.63
CA ILE A 759 22.01 14.74 -15.44
C ILE A 759 20.82 13.82 -15.17
N PHE A 760 20.07 13.46 -16.23
CA PHE A 760 18.94 12.55 -16.10
C PHE A 760 19.37 11.18 -15.58
N ALA A 761 20.42 10.59 -16.17
CA ALA A 761 20.95 9.31 -15.74
C ALA A 761 21.47 9.36 -14.29
N CYS A 762 22.17 10.42 -13.90
CA CYS A 762 22.63 10.64 -12.53
C CYS A 762 21.47 10.68 -11.53
N ALA A 763 20.45 11.50 -11.81
CA ALA A 763 19.28 11.65 -10.98
C ALA A 763 18.48 10.34 -10.88
N LEU A 764 18.35 9.61 -12.00
CA LEU A 764 17.63 8.34 -12.07
C LEU A 764 18.34 7.23 -11.29
N LEU A 765 19.66 7.11 -11.43
CA LEU A 765 20.49 6.19 -10.63
C LEU A 765 20.39 6.50 -9.14
N ASN A 766 20.37 7.79 -8.79
CA ASN A 766 20.21 8.25 -7.41
C ASN A 766 18.79 8.07 -6.85
N SER A 767 17.81 7.75 -7.68
CA SER A 767 16.41 7.55 -7.27
C SER A 767 15.99 6.08 -7.29
N GLN A 768 16.92 5.15 -7.57
CA GLN A 768 16.67 3.70 -7.52
C GLN A 768 16.42 3.20 -6.09
N PRO A 769 15.55 2.19 -5.89
CA PRO A 769 14.89 1.37 -6.91
C PRO A 769 13.63 2.02 -7.52
N MET A 770 13.61 2.21 -8.84
CA MET A 770 12.42 2.68 -9.57
C MET A 770 12.51 2.40 -11.08
N GLY A 771 11.37 2.39 -11.78
CA GLY A 771 11.31 2.12 -13.22
C GLY A 771 11.52 0.64 -13.59
N PHE A 772 11.62 0.34 -14.89
CA PHE A 772 11.73 -1.04 -15.40
C PHE A 772 13.16 -1.54 -15.61
N TYR A 773 14.14 -0.63 -15.65
CA TYR A 773 15.50 -0.91 -16.09
C TYR A 773 16.48 -0.86 -14.92
N ALA A 774 17.40 -1.82 -14.88
CA ALA A 774 18.43 -1.87 -13.85
C ALA A 774 19.54 -0.83 -14.14
N PRO A 775 20.38 -0.50 -13.14
CA PRO A 775 21.46 0.48 -13.29
C PRO A 775 22.35 0.26 -14.51
N ALA A 776 22.65 -0.99 -14.87
CA ALA A 776 23.45 -1.33 -16.04
C ALA A 776 22.87 -0.79 -17.37
N GLN A 777 21.55 -0.88 -17.56
CA GLN A 777 20.90 -0.36 -18.75
C GLN A 777 20.84 1.16 -18.75
N ILE A 778 20.65 1.80 -17.60
CA ILE A 778 20.67 3.27 -17.48
C ILE A 778 22.04 3.83 -17.83
N VAL A 779 23.11 3.23 -17.29
CA VAL A 779 24.49 3.60 -17.59
C VAL A 779 24.82 3.40 -19.07
N ARG A 780 24.37 2.29 -19.65
CA ARG A 780 24.55 2.03 -21.08
C ARG A 780 23.84 3.08 -21.93
N ASP A 781 22.58 3.39 -21.63
CA ASP A 781 21.79 4.41 -22.31
C ASP A 781 22.49 5.78 -22.26
N ALA A 782 23.00 6.18 -21.10
CA ALA A 782 23.77 7.42 -20.96
C ALA A 782 25.01 7.45 -21.88
N ARG A 783 25.77 6.34 -21.95
CA ARG A 783 26.94 6.23 -22.85
C ARG A 783 26.55 6.28 -24.33
N GLU A 784 25.44 5.65 -24.71
CA GLU A 784 24.90 5.72 -26.07
C GLU A 784 24.45 7.15 -26.44
N HIS A 785 24.14 7.99 -25.44
CA HIS A 785 23.89 9.42 -25.58
C HIS A 785 25.15 10.30 -25.49
N GLY A 786 26.34 9.70 -25.50
CA GLY A 786 27.62 10.43 -25.49
C GLY A 786 28.05 10.94 -24.11
N VAL A 787 27.45 10.44 -23.02
CA VAL A 787 27.87 10.80 -21.65
C VAL A 787 29.09 9.96 -21.25
N THR A 788 30.19 10.61 -20.88
CA THR A 788 31.29 9.93 -20.21
C THR A 788 30.88 9.46 -18.81
N VAL A 789 30.98 8.15 -18.56
CA VAL A 789 30.67 7.54 -17.25
C VAL A 789 31.95 7.00 -16.63
N LEU A 790 32.19 7.37 -15.38
CA LEU A 790 33.40 7.05 -14.64
C LEU A 790 33.09 6.11 -13.47
N PRO A 791 33.95 5.13 -13.17
CA PRO A 791 33.69 4.09 -12.15
C PRO A 791 33.67 4.67 -10.72
N PRO A 792 33.20 3.92 -9.71
CA PRO A 792 33.43 4.28 -8.33
C PRO A 792 34.93 4.48 -8.05
N CYS A 793 35.27 5.50 -7.26
CA CYS A 793 36.65 5.86 -6.98
C CYS A 793 36.78 6.31 -5.53
N ILE A 794 37.73 5.74 -4.79
CA ILE A 794 37.96 6.05 -3.38
C ILE A 794 38.30 7.52 -3.13
N GLN A 795 38.94 8.17 -4.12
CA GLN A 795 39.37 9.56 -4.05
C GLN A 795 38.26 10.57 -4.35
N THR A 796 37.23 10.19 -5.13
CA THR A 796 36.29 11.18 -5.67
C THR A 796 34.82 10.82 -5.48
N SER A 797 34.44 9.55 -5.47
CA SER A 797 33.04 9.14 -5.34
C SER A 797 32.47 9.46 -3.96
N HIS A 798 31.16 9.72 -3.89
CA HIS A 798 30.42 9.78 -2.64
C HIS A 798 29.45 8.59 -2.56
N TRP A 799 28.55 8.59 -1.58
CA TRP A 799 27.44 7.65 -1.58
C TRP A 799 26.64 7.73 -2.89
N ASP A 800 26.14 8.91 -3.21
CA ASP A 800 25.40 9.18 -4.45
C ASP A 800 26.32 9.29 -5.66
N ASN A 801 25.76 8.95 -6.83
CA ASN A 801 26.36 9.28 -8.12
C ASN A 801 26.36 10.80 -8.28
N ARG A 802 27.36 11.37 -8.96
CA ARG A 802 27.47 12.82 -9.15
C ARG A 802 27.86 13.19 -10.57
N MET A 803 27.57 14.42 -10.96
CA MET A 803 28.15 15.02 -12.15
C MET A 803 29.46 15.73 -11.78
N GLU A 804 30.50 15.59 -12.59
CA GLU A 804 31.78 16.28 -12.41
C GLU A 804 32.32 16.80 -13.74
N TRP A 805 32.90 17.99 -13.73
CA TRP A 805 33.52 18.58 -14.91
C TRP A 805 34.89 17.94 -15.14
N LEU A 806 35.10 17.40 -16.33
CA LEU A 806 36.40 16.95 -16.82
C LEU A 806 37.02 18.07 -17.65
N ASP A 807 38.19 18.52 -17.22
CA ASP A 807 39.03 19.44 -17.96
C ASP A 807 40.19 18.66 -18.58
N GLN A 808 40.02 18.25 -19.83
CA GLN A 808 41.04 17.51 -20.56
C GLN A 808 41.81 18.45 -21.48
N PRO A 809 43.16 18.44 -21.46
CA PRO A 809 43.97 19.27 -22.34
C PRO A 809 43.59 19.09 -23.81
N GLY A 810 43.15 20.17 -24.46
CA GLY A 810 42.79 20.19 -25.89
C GLY A 810 41.35 19.78 -26.20
N GLN A 811 40.50 19.55 -25.20
CA GLN A 811 39.06 19.30 -25.38
C GLN A 811 38.23 20.32 -24.58
N PRO A 812 37.00 20.65 -25.03
CA PRO A 812 36.11 21.49 -24.24
C PRO A 812 35.75 20.77 -22.93
N PRO A 813 35.51 21.52 -21.82
CA PRO A 813 35.07 20.93 -20.57
C PRO A 813 33.82 20.07 -20.76
N GLU A 814 33.88 18.81 -20.32
CA GLU A 814 32.79 17.85 -20.44
C GLU A 814 32.20 17.55 -19.06
N LEU A 815 30.87 17.49 -18.95
CA LEU A 815 30.21 17.09 -17.71
C LEU A 815 30.02 15.57 -17.68
N ALA A 816 30.86 14.87 -16.91
CA ALA A 816 30.85 13.41 -16.80
C ALA A 816 30.07 12.91 -15.59
N LEU A 817 29.53 11.68 -15.69
CA LEU A 817 28.82 10.99 -14.61
C LEU A 817 29.78 10.09 -13.82
N ARG A 818 30.02 10.43 -12.55
CA ARG A 818 30.77 9.60 -11.60
C ARG A 818 29.84 8.66 -10.84
N LEU A 819 30.09 7.36 -10.92
CA LEU A 819 29.35 6.38 -10.12
C LEU A 819 29.68 6.51 -8.63
N GLY A 820 28.64 6.46 -7.80
CA GLY A 820 28.74 6.51 -6.33
C GLY A 820 28.89 5.13 -5.70
N PHE A 821 29.28 5.09 -4.43
CA PHE A 821 29.42 3.86 -3.66
C PHE A 821 28.10 3.08 -3.51
N ARG A 822 26.95 3.76 -3.68
CA ARG A 822 25.63 3.10 -3.69
C ARG A 822 25.43 2.06 -4.79
N GLN A 823 26.27 2.07 -5.83
CA GLN A 823 26.25 1.05 -6.88
C GLN A 823 26.98 -0.24 -6.48
N ILE A 824 27.79 -0.19 -5.42
CA ILE A 824 28.53 -1.34 -4.92
C ILE A 824 27.64 -2.15 -4.00
N ARG A 825 27.53 -3.44 -4.28
CA ARG A 825 26.68 -4.35 -3.54
C ARG A 825 27.22 -4.53 -2.11
N GLY A 826 26.34 -4.28 -1.13
CA GLY A 826 26.61 -4.56 0.27
C GLY A 826 27.40 -3.48 1.01
N ILE A 827 27.61 -2.30 0.42
CA ILE A 827 28.12 -1.14 1.17
C ILE A 827 26.94 -0.41 1.84
N ALA A 828 27.07 -0.10 3.13
CA ALA A 828 26.10 0.72 3.85
C ALA A 828 26.36 2.22 3.59
N GLU A 829 25.29 3.01 3.52
CA GLU A 829 25.40 4.46 3.31
C GLU A 829 26.22 5.15 4.40
N GLU A 830 26.08 4.71 5.64
CA GLU A 830 26.84 5.25 6.78
C GLU A 830 28.35 5.06 6.59
N GLU A 831 28.80 3.86 6.19
CA GLU A 831 30.21 3.58 5.93
C GLU A 831 30.76 4.45 4.79
N ALA A 832 29.97 4.61 3.71
CA ALA A 832 30.34 5.49 2.61
C ALA A 832 30.49 6.95 3.08
N ARG A 833 29.62 7.42 3.99
CA ARG A 833 29.73 8.77 4.58
C ARG A 833 31.01 8.90 5.39
N TRP A 834 31.36 7.92 6.23
CA TRP A 834 32.64 7.91 6.97
C TRP A 834 33.86 7.96 6.05
N ILE A 835 33.88 7.14 4.99
CA ILE A 835 34.93 7.14 3.97
C ILE A 835 35.06 8.51 3.31
N THR A 836 33.95 9.15 2.97
CA THR A 836 33.99 10.49 2.35
C THR A 836 34.42 11.58 3.32
N GLY A 837 33.96 11.54 4.58
CA GLY A 837 34.27 12.53 5.60
C GLY A 837 35.73 12.48 6.06
N ALA A 838 36.32 11.29 6.15
CA ALA A 838 37.71 11.10 6.55
C ALA A 838 38.74 11.36 5.43
N ARG A 839 38.29 11.59 4.19
CA ARG A 839 39.13 11.63 2.99
C ARG A 839 40.21 12.71 3.00
N GLY A 840 39.97 13.88 3.59
CA GLY A 840 40.94 14.99 3.60
C GLY A 840 41.51 15.28 2.20
N ASN A 841 42.84 15.32 2.06
CA ASN A 841 43.55 15.52 0.79
C ASN A 841 43.65 14.25 -0.10
N GLY A 842 42.86 13.22 0.20
CA GLY A 842 42.91 11.92 -0.47
C GLY A 842 43.54 10.83 0.40
N TYR A 843 43.37 9.60 -0.06
CA TYR A 843 44.01 8.40 0.48
C TYR A 843 45.24 8.05 -0.36
N GLN A 844 46.26 7.47 0.26
CA GLN A 844 47.45 6.96 -0.44
C GLN A 844 47.46 5.44 -0.49
N THR A 845 46.93 4.79 0.55
CA THR A 845 46.87 3.32 0.67
C THR A 845 45.47 2.83 1.05
N VAL A 846 45.23 1.50 0.98
CA VAL A 846 44.00 0.87 1.49
C VAL A 846 43.93 1.02 3.03
N GLN A 847 45.07 0.90 3.70
CA GLN A 847 45.23 1.02 5.14
C GLN A 847 44.85 2.42 5.64
N ASP A 848 45.09 3.46 4.84
CA ASP A 848 44.68 4.83 5.19
C ASP A 848 43.16 4.94 5.37
N VAL A 849 42.39 4.25 4.51
CA VAL A 849 40.93 4.26 4.60
C VAL A 849 40.49 3.57 5.88
N TRP A 850 41.07 2.40 6.18
CA TRP A 850 40.81 1.67 7.42
C TRP A 850 41.09 2.54 8.66
N ARG A 851 42.28 3.14 8.74
CA ARG A 851 42.72 3.94 9.90
C ARG A 851 41.93 5.24 10.06
N ARG A 852 41.67 5.96 8.97
CA ARG A 852 41.08 7.31 9.02
C ARG A 852 39.56 7.28 9.02
N ALA A 853 38.95 6.40 8.23
CA ALA A 853 37.50 6.27 8.15
C ALA A 853 36.93 5.28 9.17
N GLY A 854 37.75 4.40 9.75
CA GLY A 854 37.32 3.44 10.77
C GLY A 854 36.39 2.34 10.25
N VAL A 855 36.32 2.14 8.93
CA VAL A 855 35.46 1.11 8.32
C VAL A 855 36.11 -0.28 8.41
N GLY A 856 35.31 -1.31 8.63
CA GLY A 856 35.82 -2.68 8.79
C GLY A 856 36.44 -3.27 7.51
N PRO A 857 37.32 -4.29 7.62
CA PRO A 857 37.95 -4.94 6.48
C PRO A 857 36.96 -5.43 5.41
N ALA A 858 35.81 -5.98 5.82
CA ALA A 858 34.76 -6.44 4.90
C ALA A 858 34.28 -5.37 3.91
N THR A 859 34.25 -4.10 4.33
CA THR A 859 33.84 -2.97 3.48
C THR A 859 34.95 -2.56 2.53
N LEU A 860 36.21 -2.65 2.96
CA LEU A 860 37.39 -2.44 2.11
C LEU A 860 37.52 -3.53 1.06
N THR A 861 37.26 -4.79 1.41
CA THR A 861 37.18 -5.91 0.47
C THR A 861 36.14 -5.62 -0.62
N ARG A 862 34.92 -5.20 -0.26
CA ARG A 862 33.87 -4.84 -1.24
C ARG A 862 34.27 -3.67 -2.15
N LEU A 863 34.98 -2.67 -1.62
CA LEU A 863 35.50 -1.54 -2.41
C LEU A 863 36.59 -2.01 -3.38
N ALA A 864 37.45 -2.93 -2.96
CA ALA A 864 38.48 -3.53 -3.80
C ALA A 864 37.86 -4.44 -4.89
N GLU A 865 36.87 -5.29 -4.55
CA GLU A 865 36.08 -6.05 -5.53
C GLU A 865 35.45 -5.12 -6.59
N ALA A 866 34.98 -3.95 -6.17
CA ALA A 866 34.43 -2.94 -7.07
C ALA A 866 35.48 -2.10 -7.84
N ASP A 867 36.78 -2.39 -7.68
CA ASP A 867 37.91 -1.68 -8.32
C ASP A 867 38.00 -0.19 -7.96
N ALA A 868 37.51 0.19 -6.77
CA ALA A 868 37.44 1.59 -6.34
C ALA A 868 38.82 2.21 -6.04
N PHE A 869 39.86 1.39 -5.88
CA PHE A 869 41.23 1.81 -5.56
C PHE A 869 42.13 2.03 -6.78
N ALA A 870 41.62 1.86 -8.00
CA ALA A 870 42.40 2.03 -9.23
C ALA A 870 43.09 3.40 -9.33
N ALA A 871 42.49 4.45 -8.78
CA ALA A 871 43.07 5.80 -8.74
C ALA A 871 44.33 5.93 -7.85
N LEU A 872 44.61 4.93 -6.99
CA LEU A 872 45.86 4.84 -6.22
C LEU A 872 46.98 4.11 -6.98
N GLY A 873 46.72 3.68 -8.22
CA GLY A 873 47.65 2.85 -9.00
C GLY A 873 47.66 1.38 -8.59
N LEU A 874 46.68 0.93 -7.79
CA LEU A 874 46.54 -0.46 -7.36
C LEU A 874 45.66 -1.24 -8.34
N SER A 875 46.07 -2.46 -8.70
CA SER A 875 45.16 -3.38 -9.37
C SER A 875 44.13 -3.92 -8.37
N ARG A 876 43.00 -4.43 -8.87
CA ARG A 876 41.97 -5.08 -8.04
C ARG A 876 42.55 -6.17 -7.13
N ARG A 877 43.49 -6.98 -7.62
CA ARG A 877 44.13 -8.05 -6.83
C ARG A 877 45.05 -7.48 -5.74
N ASP A 878 45.80 -6.42 -6.04
CA ASP A 878 46.65 -5.75 -5.04
C ASP A 878 45.81 -5.12 -3.92
N ALA A 879 44.71 -4.46 -4.29
CA ALA A 879 43.81 -3.84 -3.33
C ALA A 879 43.09 -4.87 -2.46
N LEU A 880 42.66 -6.01 -3.03
CA LEU A 880 42.07 -7.12 -2.28
C LEU A 880 43.07 -7.73 -1.29
N TRP A 881 44.31 -7.97 -1.73
CA TRP A 881 45.37 -8.47 -0.87
C TRP A 881 45.62 -7.52 0.31
N ALA A 882 45.71 -6.22 0.05
CA ALA A 882 45.90 -5.21 1.09
C ALA A 882 44.70 -5.11 2.05
N ALA A 883 43.46 -5.30 1.57
CA ALA A 883 42.26 -5.29 2.40
C ALA A 883 42.16 -6.52 3.31
N GLU A 884 42.46 -7.71 2.79
CA GLU A 884 42.42 -8.98 3.54
C GLU A 884 43.56 -9.10 4.57
N ALA A 885 44.65 -8.34 4.39
CA ALA A 885 45.74 -8.27 5.36
C ALA A 885 45.37 -7.48 6.65
N LEU A 886 44.22 -6.81 6.68
CA LEU A 886 43.78 -6.00 7.82
C LEU A 886 43.02 -6.84 8.87
N ALA A 887 43.35 -6.64 10.14
CA ALA A 887 42.64 -7.27 11.25
C ALA A 887 41.31 -6.56 11.57
N GLU A 888 40.35 -7.29 12.15
CA GLU A 888 39.12 -6.70 12.67
C GLU A 888 39.39 -5.79 13.88
N GLY A 889 38.75 -4.62 13.91
CA GLY A 889 38.85 -3.64 15.01
C GLY A 889 39.51 -2.31 14.61
N ALA A 890 39.53 -1.36 15.54
CA ALA A 890 40.27 -0.11 15.38
C ALA A 890 41.76 -0.34 15.67
N PRO A 891 42.69 0.36 15.00
CA PRO A 891 44.11 0.27 15.30
C PRO A 891 44.35 0.58 16.79
N LEU A 892 45.08 -0.29 17.49
CA LEU A 892 45.39 -0.09 18.91
C LEU A 892 46.18 1.23 19.08
N PRO A 893 46.00 1.98 20.20
CA PRO A 893 46.54 3.33 20.37
C PRO A 893 48.05 3.46 20.15
N LEU A 894 48.81 2.39 20.42
CA LEU A 894 50.26 2.33 20.25
C LEU A 894 50.70 2.31 18.77
N PHE A 895 49.84 1.85 17.86
CA PHE A 895 50.12 1.73 16.41
C PHE A 895 49.39 2.79 15.57
N ALA A 896 48.77 3.78 16.21
CA ALA A 896 47.97 4.81 15.54
C ALA A 896 48.82 5.91 14.85
N ALA A 897 50.14 5.96 15.10
CA ALA A 897 51.02 7.07 14.72
C ALA A 897 52.19 6.70 13.79
N ASP A 898 52.04 5.68 12.92
CA ASP A 898 53.10 5.22 12.01
C ASP A 898 54.43 4.90 12.72
N MET A 899 54.35 4.21 13.87
CA MET A 899 55.47 3.35 14.24
C MET A 899 55.44 2.17 13.27
N ASP A 900 56.19 2.30 12.17
CA ASP A 900 56.54 1.19 11.30
C ASP A 900 56.84 -0.02 12.18
N GLY A 901 56.13 -1.11 11.89
CA GLY A 901 56.06 -2.30 12.72
C GLY A 901 57.43 -2.80 13.15
N GLU A 902 57.43 -3.62 14.20
CA GLU A 902 58.50 -4.60 14.40
C GLU A 902 58.87 -5.19 13.02
N GLY A 903 60.12 -5.05 12.60
CA GLY A 903 60.60 -5.13 11.22
C GLY A 903 60.33 -6.44 10.48
N ILE A 904 59.07 -6.71 10.15
CA ILE A 904 58.64 -7.81 9.28
C ILE A 904 58.55 -7.23 7.87
N THR A 905 59.64 -7.35 7.11
CA THR A 905 59.63 -7.08 5.67
C THR A 905 58.99 -8.28 4.97
N GLU A 906 57.69 -8.22 4.74
CA GLU A 906 57.02 -9.23 3.92
C GLU A 906 57.51 -9.16 2.47
N PRO A 907 57.75 -10.31 1.81
CA PRO A 907 58.16 -10.32 0.42
C PRO A 907 57.06 -9.73 -0.48
N ALA A 908 57.46 -8.87 -1.42
CA ALA A 908 56.53 -8.30 -2.39
C ALA A 908 55.85 -9.40 -3.21
N VAL A 909 54.52 -9.48 -3.14
CA VAL A 909 53.71 -10.42 -3.92
C VAL A 909 53.34 -9.77 -5.24
N ALA A 910 53.76 -10.36 -6.36
CA ALA A 910 53.37 -9.91 -7.70
C ALA A 910 52.22 -10.77 -8.23
N PHE A 911 51.03 -10.18 -8.38
CA PHE A 911 49.89 -10.87 -8.97
C PHE A 911 49.94 -10.79 -10.50
N ARG A 912 49.41 -11.83 -11.16
CA ARG A 912 49.14 -11.74 -12.60
C ARG A 912 48.03 -10.71 -12.84
N GLU A 913 48.14 -9.93 -13.91
CA GLU A 913 47.03 -9.08 -14.32
C GLU A 913 45.77 -9.91 -14.63
N MET A 914 44.61 -9.35 -14.32
CA MET A 914 43.34 -9.95 -14.70
C MET A 914 43.13 -9.79 -16.21
N THR A 915 42.69 -10.85 -16.85
CA THR A 915 42.17 -10.77 -18.22
C THR A 915 40.92 -9.88 -18.25
N GLN A 916 40.61 -9.34 -19.43
CA GLN A 916 39.41 -8.52 -19.61
C GLN A 916 38.12 -9.27 -19.22
N GLY A 917 38.05 -10.57 -19.48
CA GLY A 917 36.90 -11.41 -19.11
C GLY A 917 36.74 -11.56 -17.60
N GLU A 918 37.81 -11.84 -16.87
CA GLU A 918 37.78 -11.89 -15.40
C GLU A 918 37.35 -10.53 -14.83
N ALA A 919 37.90 -9.42 -15.33
CA ALA A 919 37.55 -8.09 -14.85
C ALA A 919 36.06 -7.75 -15.05
N VAL A 920 35.49 -8.15 -16.19
CA VAL A 920 34.05 -7.97 -16.48
C VAL A 920 33.17 -8.82 -15.55
N VAL A 921 33.56 -10.06 -15.27
CA VAL A 921 32.80 -10.92 -14.34
C VAL A 921 32.77 -10.31 -12.95
N GLU A 922 33.93 -9.88 -12.43
CA GLU A 922 34.03 -9.25 -11.11
C GLU A 922 33.23 -7.94 -11.02
N ASP A 923 33.19 -7.12 -12.08
CA ASP A 923 32.33 -5.93 -12.13
C ASP A 923 30.84 -6.29 -11.93
N TYR A 924 30.36 -7.36 -12.56
CA TYR A 924 28.97 -7.81 -12.39
C TYR A 924 28.70 -8.41 -11.01
N VAL A 925 29.69 -9.05 -10.39
CA VAL A 925 29.56 -9.57 -9.01
C VAL A 925 29.45 -8.40 -8.02
N ALA A 926 30.34 -7.41 -8.14
CA ALA A 926 30.43 -6.28 -7.23
C ALA A 926 29.33 -5.22 -7.44
N MET A 927 29.00 -4.88 -8.70
CA MET A 927 28.12 -3.74 -9.03
C MET A 927 26.91 -4.09 -9.90
N ARG A 928 26.80 -5.34 -10.37
CA ARG A 928 25.78 -5.75 -11.37
C ARG A 928 25.83 -4.98 -12.70
N LEU A 929 26.92 -4.28 -12.97
CA LEU A 929 27.19 -3.55 -14.22
C LEU A 929 28.69 -3.49 -14.48
N THR A 930 29.10 -3.28 -15.72
CA THR A 930 30.51 -3.04 -16.11
C THR A 930 30.63 -1.81 -17.02
N LEU A 931 31.71 -1.04 -16.86
CA LEU A 931 32.07 0.04 -17.79
C LEU A 931 33.06 -0.41 -18.88
N ARG A 932 33.55 -1.66 -18.80
CA ARG A 932 34.50 -2.26 -19.75
C ARG A 932 33.76 -2.76 -21.01
N ALA A 933 34.11 -3.95 -21.51
CA ALA A 933 33.46 -4.56 -22.66
C ALA A 933 32.16 -5.27 -22.26
N HIS A 934 31.18 -5.28 -23.18
CA HIS A 934 29.99 -6.11 -23.03
C HIS A 934 30.37 -7.60 -23.07
N PRO A 935 29.79 -8.49 -22.24
CA PRO A 935 30.17 -9.92 -22.21
C PRO A 935 30.12 -10.60 -23.58
N MET A 936 29.12 -10.29 -24.40
CA MET A 936 29.01 -10.83 -25.76
C MET A 936 30.15 -10.41 -26.70
N ALA A 937 30.83 -9.28 -26.45
CA ALA A 937 31.97 -8.87 -27.27
C ALA A 937 33.17 -9.81 -27.08
N LEU A 938 33.33 -10.38 -25.87
CA LEU A 938 34.38 -11.37 -25.56
C LEU A 938 34.10 -12.73 -26.21
N LEU A 939 32.82 -13.07 -26.39
CA LEU A 939 32.37 -14.32 -27.02
C LEU A 939 32.20 -14.22 -28.54
N ARG A 940 32.12 -12.99 -29.09
CA ARG A 940 31.86 -12.74 -30.51
C ARG A 940 32.82 -13.51 -31.44
N PRO A 941 34.14 -13.54 -31.21
CA PRO A 941 35.05 -14.29 -32.09
C PRO A 941 34.76 -15.79 -32.12
N ALA A 942 34.32 -16.38 -31.01
CA ALA A 942 33.96 -17.80 -30.94
C ALA A 942 32.60 -18.09 -31.59
N LEU A 943 31.66 -17.13 -31.53
CA LEU A 943 30.36 -17.24 -32.19
C LEU A 943 30.42 -17.01 -33.69
N ASP A 944 31.38 -16.20 -34.18
CA ASP A 944 31.59 -15.99 -35.61
C ASP A 944 32.40 -17.13 -36.26
N ALA A 945 33.17 -17.87 -35.45
CA ALA A 945 33.91 -19.05 -35.87
C ALA A 945 33.08 -20.36 -35.84
N ALA A 946 31.91 -20.32 -35.20
CA ALA A 946 30.94 -21.43 -35.11
C ALA A 946 29.81 -21.24 -36.13
#